data_AF-A0A4S9UFB0-F1
#
_entry.id   AF-A0A4S9UFB0-F1
#
_cell.length_a   1.000
_cell.length_b   1.000
_cell.length_c   1.000
_cell.angle_alpha   90.00
_cell.angle_beta   90.00
_cell.angle_gamma   90.00
#
_symmetry.space_group_name_H-M   'P 1'
#
loop_
_entity.id
_entity.type
_entity.pdbx_description
1 polymer ?
#
loop_
_entity_poly.entity_id
_entity_poly.type
_entity_poly.pdbx_seq_one_letter_code
_entity_poly.pdbx_strand_id
1 'polypeptide(L)'
;MDNLSNMDATQYDAYIEHTRQTEYPMLKDATYLDHAGTTLYSKSLLEAFSADMMANLYGNPHSASQASQRSTQQVQDVRLQLLRFFDADPDDFDLIFVANATAGIKLVADALREHDSGFWYGYHRDAHTSLVGMRELAREHRCFVEDREVEEWIERGGQDTHNRLGLFAYPAQSNMNGRRLPLDWCERVRSKGMLTLLDAAALLSTSPLSLANLDMAPDFTVLSLYKIFGFPDLGALIVRKDAAWALQKRKYFGGGTVDMVVSLKEQWHAVKSAHIHEQFEDGTLPIHSIIALKSALSVHHNLFGTLERISEHTSFLAERLYSSLQSLRHRNDEPVCQIYKDSASTYGNRTTQGPVVAFNLRNSKGQWVSNLEVEKLAHVRNINIRTGGLCNPGGIQSALNLSPWQMKENFSSGQRCGSENDDVVNGQPTGMIRASMGAMSTLKDVDSFISFIFEFFVDATAPPIDAIDSPILSAEIPASEQLHIESLTVYPIKSCAGWQIPQNTFWEVRPQGLAWDREWCIIHSGTSAALSQKKHPRMALLRPSLDFAAGLLRITCAVWLKDAPCTEISVPLSADPRCFIPESKTSTPTNVCGDSVAARIYADPTISAFLTAALDVPCQLARFPTNSTLRHMKPHLRGAGDQDMPLHFSNESPVLCISRMSVNALNRDIKARGGIATPASTFRANIVVAQHPSILPGTEMPYVEDTWAYLSISKKEKAIEPNKGGKFEVLGKCRRCHMLCIDQRTAEKRQEPFVTLAKTRRSEGKVWFGVHLALSGKQSKTWVKVGDEI
;
A
#
# COMPACT_ATOMS: atom_id res chain seq x y z
N MET A 1 9.36 18.05 33.93
CA MET A 1 9.56 18.42 32.52
C MET A 1 11.04 18.64 32.21
N ASP A 2 11.82 19.22 33.13
CA ASP A 2 13.31 19.31 33.10
C ASP A 2 14.07 17.97 32.96
N ASN A 3 13.37 16.84 32.84
CA ASN A 3 13.97 15.51 32.85
C ASN A 3 14.21 14.97 31.43
N LEU A 4 13.43 15.37 30.41
CA LEU A 4 13.61 14.87 29.04
C LEU A 4 14.80 15.49 28.32
N SER A 5 15.07 16.78 28.57
CA SER A 5 16.19 17.52 27.97
C SER A 5 17.56 17.03 28.43
N ASN A 6 17.63 16.39 29.60
CA ASN A 6 18.87 15.91 30.21
C ASN A 6 19.18 14.44 29.90
N MET A 7 18.28 13.73 29.23
CA MET A 7 18.50 12.34 28.85
C MET A 7 19.57 12.24 27.76
N ASP A 8 20.40 11.20 27.79
CA ASP A 8 21.17 10.81 26.61
C ASP A 8 20.27 10.10 25.56
N ALA A 9 20.83 9.74 24.41
CA ALA A 9 20.08 9.11 23.33
C ALA A 9 19.47 7.75 23.73
N THR A 10 20.17 6.96 24.56
CA THR A 10 19.70 5.63 24.98
C THR A 10 18.62 5.73 26.05
N GLN A 11 18.77 6.66 27.00
CA GLN A 11 17.77 6.96 28.01
C GLN A 11 16.47 7.46 27.39
N TYR A 12 16.57 8.31 26.36
CA TYR A 12 15.40 8.81 25.67
C TYR A 12 14.73 7.75 24.80
N ASP A 13 15.49 6.91 24.09
CA ASP A 13 14.93 5.74 23.39
C ASP A 13 14.13 4.84 24.33
N ALA A 14 14.68 4.52 25.51
CA ALA A 14 13.99 3.73 26.53
C ALA A 14 12.71 4.40 27.05
N TYR A 15 12.74 5.73 27.23
CA TYR A 15 11.55 6.52 27.56
C TYR A 15 10.48 6.44 26.46
N ILE A 16 10.87 6.54 25.19
CA ILE A 16 9.96 6.40 24.05
C ILE A 16 9.38 4.99 23.98
N GLU A 17 10.20 3.94 24.16
CA GLU A 17 9.72 2.56 24.16
C GLU A 17 8.67 2.32 25.26
N HIS A 18 8.89 2.86 26.46
CA HIS A 18 7.92 2.77 27.56
C HIS A 18 6.63 3.53 27.25
N THR A 19 6.74 4.80 26.86
CA THR A 19 5.59 5.67 26.55
C THR A 19 4.76 5.12 25.38
N ARG A 20 5.41 4.48 24.40
CA ARG A 20 4.75 3.88 23.25
C ARG A 20 3.75 2.80 23.62
N GLN A 21 3.98 2.06 24.71
CA GLN A 21 3.09 0.97 25.13
C GLN A 21 1.69 1.48 25.52
N THR A 22 1.61 2.70 26.06
CA THR A 22 0.34 3.33 26.46
C THR A 22 -0.24 4.26 25.40
N GLU A 23 0.62 5.04 24.73
CA GLU A 23 0.19 6.07 23.78
C GLU A 23 -0.10 5.54 22.38
N TYR A 24 0.51 4.42 21.98
CA TYR A 24 0.41 3.85 20.63
C TYR A 24 0.07 2.35 20.67
N PRO A 25 -1.09 1.95 21.24
CA PRO A 25 -1.46 0.53 21.39
C PRO A 25 -1.56 -0.22 20.05
N MET A 26 -1.84 0.49 18.95
CA MET A 26 -1.86 -0.06 17.59
C MET A 26 -0.49 -0.52 17.08
N LEU A 27 0.60 -0.16 17.77
CA LEU A 27 1.98 -0.56 17.42
C LEU A 27 2.48 -1.80 18.16
N LYS A 28 1.66 -2.44 19.02
CA LYS A 28 2.10 -3.55 19.90
C LYS A 28 2.84 -4.67 19.16
N ASP A 29 2.33 -5.06 17.99
CA ASP A 29 2.89 -6.14 17.16
C ASP A 29 3.30 -5.65 15.77
N ALA A 30 3.56 -4.34 15.62
CA ALA A 30 3.87 -3.70 14.35
C ALA A 30 5.15 -2.87 14.42
N THR A 31 5.97 -2.95 13.39
CA THR A 31 7.08 -2.02 13.17
C THR A 31 6.64 -1.01 12.12
N TYR A 32 6.61 0.27 12.46
CA TYR A 32 6.15 1.32 11.55
C TYR A 32 7.32 2.24 11.16
N LEU A 33 7.70 2.18 9.88
CA LEU A 33 8.82 2.90 9.28
C LEU A 33 8.35 3.68 8.03
N ASP A 34 7.09 4.15 8.00
CA ASP A 34 6.53 4.99 6.92
C ASP A 34 6.15 6.40 7.41
N HIS A 35 6.86 6.93 8.42
CA HIS A 35 6.59 8.24 9.02
C HIS A 35 6.73 9.43 8.05
N ALA A 36 7.56 9.33 7.01
CA ALA A 36 7.68 10.38 6.00
C ALA A 36 6.45 10.49 5.07
N GLY A 37 5.58 9.47 5.04
CA GLY A 37 4.28 9.52 4.38
C GLY A 37 3.25 10.20 5.27
N THR A 38 2.98 9.59 6.42
CA THR A 38 2.14 10.11 7.51
C THR A 38 2.70 9.58 8.83
N THR A 39 2.63 10.38 9.88
CA THR A 39 2.93 9.87 11.23
C THR A 39 1.65 9.41 11.92
N LEU A 40 1.77 8.88 13.14
CA LEU A 40 0.67 8.32 13.92
C LEU A 40 0.23 9.30 15.01
N TYR A 41 -1.08 9.36 15.25
CA TYR A 41 -1.65 10.14 16.36
C TYR A 41 -1.54 9.36 17.68
N SER A 42 -1.31 10.07 18.78
CA SER A 42 -1.30 9.45 20.11
C SER A 42 -2.70 9.27 20.68
N LYS A 43 -2.86 8.29 21.57
CA LYS A 43 -4.08 8.08 22.33
C LYS A 43 -4.48 9.34 23.12
N SER A 44 -3.53 9.94 23.85
CA SER A 44 -3.79 11.13 24.66
C SER A 44 -4.27 12.33 23.84
N LEU A 45 -3.81 12.47 22.60
CA LEU A 45 -4.28 13.53 21.69
C LEU A 45 -5.76 13.36 21.36
N LEU A 46 -6.21 12.14 21.06
CA LEU A 46 -7.62 11.87 20.75
C LEU A 46 -8.51 12.02 22.00
N GLU A 47 -8.03 11.58 23.16
CA GLU A 47 -8.77 11.72 24.42
C GLU A 47 -8.92 13.20 24.81
N ALA A 48 -7.86 14.00 24.69
CA ALA A 48 -7.90 15.44 24.96
C ALA A 48 -8.85 16.17 24.01
N PHE A 49 -8.76 15.88 22.70
CA PHE A 49 -9.65 16.48 21.71
C PHE A 49 -11.12 16.08 21.94
N SER A 50 -11.38 14.80 22.21
CA SER A 50 -12.74 14.30 22.49
C SER A 50 -13.34 14.96 23.73
N ALA A 51 -12.56 15.07 24.81
CA ALA A 51 -12.97 15.75 26.03
C ALA A 51 -13.32 17.22 25.77
N ASP A 52 -12.50 17.93 25.00
CA ASP A 52 -12.75 19.34 24.64
C ASP A 52 -14.04 19.49 23.82
N MET A 53 -14.28 18.61 22.85
CA MET A 53 -15.49 18.64 22.03
C MET A 53 -16.76 18.32 22.82
N MET A 54 -16.69 17.44 23.83
CA MET A 54 -17.84 17.13 24.69
C MET A 54 -18.11 18.23 25.72
N ALA A 55 -17.07 18.92 26.20
CA ALA A 55 -17.20 19.95 27.23
C ALA A 55 -17.66 21.31 26.67
N ASN A 56 -17.49 21.56 25.37
CA ASN A 56 -17.70 22.87 24.76
C ASN A 56 -18.71 22.83 23.61
N LEU A 57 -19.56 23.86 23.51
CA LEU A 57 -20.43 24.07 22.36
C LEU A 57 -19.73 24.95 21.33
N TYR A 58 -19.35 24.37 20.20
CA TYR A 58 -18.76 25.07 19.06
C TYR A 58 -19.78 25.27 17.94
N GLY A 59 -19.76 26.45 17.32
CA GLY A 59 -20.63 26.80 16.19
C GLY A 59 -19.85 27.31 14.98
N ASN A 60 -20.54 27.55 13.86
CA ASN A 60 -19.97 28.20 12.67
C ASN A 60 -19.52 29.65 13.03
N PRO A 61 -18.31 30.13 12.66
CA PRO A 61 -17.69 31.34 13.24
C PRO A 61 -18.20 32.66 12.62
N HIS A 62 -19.37 32.64 11.98
CA HIS A 62 -19.92 33.77 11.23
C HIS A 62 -21.21 34.36 11.82
N SER A 63 -21.62 33.94 13.02
CA SER A 63 -22.79 34.50 13.73
C SER A 63 -22.39 35.21 15.02
N ALA A 64 -23.31 36.02 15.56
CA ALA A 64 -23.12 36.68 16.86
C ALA A 64 -23.38 35.75 18.07
N SER A 65 -23.65 34.46 17.84
CA SER A 65 -23.91 33.51 18.94
C SER A 65 -22.65 33.21 19.75
N GLN A 66 -22.83 32.86 21.02
CA GLN A 66 -21.72 32.49 21.92
C GLN A 66 -20.89 31.31 21.38
N ALA A 67 -21.54 30.31 20.78
CA ALA A 67 -20.87 29.17 20.17
C ALA A 67 -20.00 29.57 18.96
N SER A 68 -20.47 30.54 18.17
CA SER A 68 -19.72 31.09 17.04
C SER A 68 -18.53 31.92 17.50
N GLN A 69 -18.72 32.84 18.45
CA GLN A 69 -17.63 33.66 19.00
C GLN A 69 -16.53 32.80 19.63
N ARG A 70 -16.91 31.72 20.33
CA ARG A 70 -15.96 30.75 20.87
C ARG A 70 -15.13 30.09 19.78
N SER A 71 -15.77 29.62 18.70
CA SER A 71 -15.06 29.04 17.56
C SER A 71 -14.10 30.04 16.92
N THR A 72 -14.53 31.29 16.70
CA THR A 72 -13.69 32.36 16.15
C THR A 72 -12.46 32.60 17.04
N GLN A 73 -12.66 32.70 18.36
CA GLN A 73 -11.55 32.88 19.30
C GLN A 73 -10.57 31.69 19.27
N GLN A 74 -11.08 30.45 19.28
CA GLN A 74 -10.21 29.28 19.20
C GLN A 74 -9.39 29.23 17.90
N VAL A 75 -9.98 29.59 16.76
CA VAL A 75 -9.25 29.67 15.49
C VAL A 75 -8.10 30.68 15.58
N GLN A 76 -8.35 31.87 16.12
CA GLN A 76 -7.32 32.91 16.26
C GLN A 76 -6.23 32.50 17.27
N ASP A 77 -6.61 31.94 18.42
CA ASP A 77 -5.67 31.47 19.43
C ASP A 77 -4.74 30.40 18.87
N VAL A 78 -5.29 29.43 18.15
CA VAL A 78 -4.52 28.34 17.53
C VAL A 78 -3.63 28.85 16.41
N ARG A 79 -4.09 29.82 15.61
CA ARG A 79 -3.26 30.48 14.60
C ARG A 79 -2.00 31.08 15.23
N LEU A 80 -2.16 31.84 16.30
CA LEU A 80 -1.03 32.45 17.03
C LEU A 80 -0.14 31.40 17.72
N GLN A 81 -0.73 30.32 18.26
CA GLN A 81 0.06 29.21 18.80
C GLN A 81 0.92 28.53 17.73
N LEU A 82 0.36 28.35 16.54
CA LEU A 82 1.08 27.73 15.42
C LEU A 82 2.17 28.65 14.86
N LEU A 83 1.93 29.97 14.78
CA LEU A 83 2.99 30.94 14.44
C LEU A 83 4.13 30.90 15.46
N ARG A 84 3.82 30.89 16.76
CA ARG A 84 4.83 30.74 17.83
C ARG A 84 5.61 29.42 17.75
N PHE A 85 4.97 28.34 17.33
CA PHE A 85 5.63 27.04 17.14
C PHE A 85 6.74 27.08 16.08
N PHE A 86 6.70 28.05 15.15
CA PHE A 86 7.72 28.28 14.13
C PHE A 86 8.58 29.52 14.41
N ASP A 87 8.51 30.10 15.61
CA ASP A 87 9.11 31.40 15.94
C ASP A 87 8.77 32.51 14.92
N ALA A 88 7.57 32.46 14.33
CA ALA A 88 7.10 33.43 13.36
C ALA A 88 6.35 34.56 14.09
N ASP A 89 6.91 35.77 14.07
CA ASP A 89 6.26 36.93 14.67
C ASP A 89 4.98 37.29 13.88
N PRO A 90 3.79 37.36 14.53
CA PRO A 90 2.56 37.79 13.86
C PRO A 90 2.62 39.22 13.30
N ASP A 91 3.62 40.04 13.65
CA ASP A 91 3.85 41.35 13.03
C ASP A 91 4.48 41.23 11.64
N ASP A 92 5.29 40.19 11.39
CA ASP A 92 5.98 39.94 10.11
C ASP A 92 5.32 38.86 9.25
N PHE A 93 4.57 37.95 9.87
CA PHE A 93 3.95 36.81 9.21
C PHE A 93 2.44 36.74 9.44
N ASP A 94 1.73 36.13 8.50
CA ASP A 94 0.35 35.69 8.67
C ASP A 94 0.24 34.20 8.31
N LEU A 95 -0.78 33.52 8.81
CA LEU A 95 -0.96 32.08 8.64
C LEU A 95 -2.35 31.76 8.11
N ILE A 96 -2.36 31.11 6.95
CA ILE A 96 -3.56 30.67 6.24
C ILE A 96 -3.74 29.17 6.49
N PHE A 97 -4.88 28.78 7.06
CA PHE A 97 -5.22 27.35 7.18
C PHE A 97 -5.60 26.78 5.81
N VAL A 98 -4.98 25.66 5.47
CA VAL A 98 -5.24 24.93 4.21
C VAL A 98 -5.44 23.45 4.50
N ALA A 99 -5.90 22.66 3.52
CA ALA A 99 -6.11 21.22 3.74
C ALA A 99 -4.79 20.46 4.01
N ASN A 100 -3.69 20.87 3.38
CA ASN A 100 -2.35 20.26 3.50
C ASN A 100 -1.33 21.12 2.71
N ALA A 101 -0.04 20.75 2.74
CA ALA A 101 1.01 21.45 1.99
C ALA A 101 0.70 21.56 0.48
N THR A 102 0.13 20.53 -0.15
CA THR A 102 -0.26 20.56 -1.57
C THR A 102 -1.31 21.63 -1.85
N ALA A 103 -2.29 21.80 -0.96
CA ALA A 103 -3.28 22.86 -1.08
C ALA A 103 -2.64 24.25 -0.95
N GLY A 104 -1.69 24.42 -0.03
CA GLY A 104 -0.92 25.67 0.11
C GLY A 104 -0.09 25.99 -1.15
N ILE A 105 0.63 25.00 -1.69
CA ILE A 105 1.38 25.13 -2.95
C ILE A 105 0.46 25.56 -4.09
N LYS A 106 -0.69 24.90 -4.23
CA LYS A 106 -1.66 25.23 -5.26
C LYS A 106 -2.23 26.64 -5.09
N LEU A 107 -2.51 27.07 -3.87
CA LEU A 107 -3.01 28.41 -3.58
C LEU A 107 -2.02 29.48 -4.05
N VAL A 108 -0.73 29.31 -3.74
CA VAL A 108 0.32 30.20 -4.24
C VAL A 108 0.35 30.17 -5.78
N ALA A 109 0.36 28.99 -6.39
CA ALA A 109 0.38 28.86 -7.86
C ALA A 109 -0.82 29.56 -8.53
N ASP A 110 -2.01 29.38 -7.98
CA ASP A 110 -3.26 29.94 -8.49
C ASP A 110 -3.29 31.47 -8.36
N ALA A 111 -2.67 32.05 -7.33
CA ALA A 111 -2.54 33.50 -7.24
C ALA A 111 -1.48 34.05 -8.22
N LEU A 112 -0.34 33.38 -8.35
CA LEU A 112 0.77 33.84 -9.19
C LEU A 112 0.45 33.75 -10.69
N ARG A 113 -0.28 32.72 -11.13
CA ARG A 113 -0.69 32.56 -12.54
C ARG A 113 -1.62 33.68 -13.05
N GLU A 114 -2.24 34.43 -12.15
CA GLU A 114 -3.20 35.50 -12.50
C GLU A 114 -2.58 36.89 -12.59
N HIS A 115 -1.27 37.01 -12.34
CA HIS A 115 -0.51 38.20 -12.74
C HIS A 115 -0.49 38.33 -14.27
N ASP A 116 -0.45 39.57 -14.78
CA ASP A 116 -0.63 39.87 -16.22
C ASP A 116 0.38 39.14 -17.12
N SER A 117 1.63 39.01 -16.67
CA SER A 117 2.70 38.28 -17.37
C SER A 117 2.85 36.82 -16.95
N GLY A 118 1.98 36.32 -16.05
CA GLY A 118 2.16 35.07 -15.32
C GLY A 118 3.43 35.08 -14.46
N PHE A 119 4.03 33.91 -14.25
CA PHE A 119 5.25 33.77 -13.46
C PHE A 119 6.23 32.77 -14.11
N TRP A 120 7.51 32.95 -13.79
CA TRP A 120 8.59 32.02 -14.06
C TRP A 120 8.82 31.12 -12.84
N TYR A 121 9.07 29.84 -13.05
CA TYR A 121 9.15 28.85 -11.97
C TYR A 121 10.43 28.01 -11.97
N GLY A 122 11.23 28.13 -10.92
CA GLY A 122 12.38 27.29 -10.64
C GLY A 122 12.07 26.27 -9.54
N TYR A 123 12.47 25.01 -9.70
CA TYR A 123 12.35 24.01 -8.63
C TYR A 123 13.51 23.01 -8.62
N HIS A 124 13.81 22.44 -7.45
CA HIS A 124 14.87 21.45 -7.28
C HIS A 124 14.42 20.02 -7.66
N ARG A 125 15.32 19.13 -8.12
CA ARG A 125 15.01 17.71 -8.45
C ARG A 125 14.35 16.93 -7.31
N ASP A 126 14.61 17.34 -6.06
CA ASP A 126 14.06 16.71 -4.85
C ASP A 126 12.64 17.14 -4.54
N ALA A 127 12.07 18.02 -5.36
CA ALA A 127 10.70 18.46 -5.25
C ALA A 127 9.72 17.28 -5.19
N HIS A 128 8.84 17.32 -4.19
CA HIS A 128 7.66 16.47 -4.16
C HIS A 128 6.77 16.74 -5.38
N THR A 129 5.98 15.75 -5.79
CA THR A 129 5.11 15.85 -6.98
C THR A 129 4.19 17.09 -6.96
N SER A 130 3.80 17.57 -5.77
CA SER A 130 3.04 18.83 -5.61
C SER A 130 3.78 20.07 -6.10
N LEU A 131 5.08 20.17 -5.81
CA LEU A 131 5.94 21.25 -6.33
C LEU A 131 6.21 21.06 -7.83
N VAL A 132 6.42 19.83 -8.29
CA VAL A 132 6.62 19.56 -9.73
C VAL A 132 5.39 19.98 -10.53
N GLY A 133 4.18 19.70 -10.03
CA GLY A 133 2.92 20.04 -10.70
C GLY A 133 2.70 21.54 -10.91
N MET A 134 3.27 22.40 -10.06
CA MET A 134 3.17 23.86 -10.20
C MET A 134 3.75 24.37 -11.53
N ARG A 135 4.70 23.63 -12.13
CA ARG A 135 5.31 24.00 -13.42
C ARG A 135 4.31 24.10 -14.56
N GLU A 136 3.21 23.35 -14.50
CA GLU A 136 2.16 23.34 -15.53
C GLU A 136 1.30 24.62 -15.48
N LEU A 137 1.38 25.39 -14.38
CA LEU A 137 0.71 26.67 -14.21
C LEU A 137 1.62 27.86 -14.51
N ALA A 138 2.94 27.63 -14.57
CA ALA A 138 3.94 28.64 -14.89
C ALA A 138 4.02 28.90 -16.40
N ARG A 139 4.51 30.08 -16.79
CA ARG A 139 4.74 30.40 -18.22
C ARG A 139 6.00 29.72 -18.74
N GLU A 140 7.03 29.71 -17.91
CA GLU A 140 8.33 29.11 -18.17
C GLU A 140 8.80 28.48 -16.86
N HIS A 141 9.54 27.37 -16.96
CA HIS A 141 10.02 26.68 -15.79
C HIS A 141 11.35 25.99 -16.01
N ARG A 142 12.10 25.78 -14.92
CA ARG A 142 13.35 25.05 -14.89
C ARG A 142 13.42 24.13 -13.69
N CYS A 143 13.77 22.86 -13.94
CA CYS A 143 14.18 21.94 -12.89
C CYS A 143 15.69 22.06 -12.71
N PHE A 144 16.16 22.42 -11.51
CA PHE A 144 17.55 22.36 -11.13
C PHE A 144 17.90 20.96 -10.70
N VAL A 145 18.86 20.35 -11.38
CA VAL A 145 19.27 18.98 -11.11
C VAL A 145 20.16 18.94 -9.89
N GLU A 146 21.12 19.84 -9.76
CA GLU A 146 22.07 19.86 -8.64
C GLU A 146 22.02 21.17 -7.87
N ASP A 147 22.43 21.14 -6.60
CA ASP A 147 22.57 22.31 -5.75
C ASP A 147 23.46 23.37 -6.44
N ARG A 148 24.55 22.95 -7.10
CA ARG A 148 25.43 23.83 -7.89
C ARG A 148 24.71 24.60 -8.99
N GLU A 149 23.72 24.00 -9.65
CA GLU A 149 22.96 24.71 -10.69
C GLU A 149 22.10 25.83 -10.10
N VAL A 150 21.58 25.63 -8.88
CA VAL A 150 20.87 26.68 -8.13
C VAL A 150 21.85 27.80 -7.76
N GLU A 151 23.02 27.44 -7.24
CA GLU A 151 24.09 28.37 -6.88
C GLU A 151 24.48 29.28 -8.06
N GLU A 152 24.84 28.68 -9.20
CA GLU A 152 25.24 29.42 -10.40
C GLU A 152 24.11 30.29 -10.96
N TRP A 153 22.86 29.84 -10.84
CA TRP A 153 21.69 30.60 -11.29
C TRP A 153 21.43 31.83 -10.40
N ILE A 154 21.57 31.69 -9.08
CA ILE A 154 21.49 32.81 -8.13
C ILE A 154 22.61 33.82 -8.41
N GLU A 155 23.85 33.35 -8.60
CA GLU A 155 25.02 34.21 -8.88
C GLU A 155 24.86 35.04 -10.15
N ARG A 156 24.27 34.45 -11.20
CA ARG A 156 23.98 35.16 -12.45
C ARG A 156 22.81 36.14 -12.33
N GLY A 157 22.09 36.14 -11.21
CA GLY A 157 20.99 37.06 -10.94
C GLY A 157 19.64 36.61 -11.50
N GLY A 158 19.43 35.30 -11.69
CA GLY A 158 18.13 34.79 -12.14
C GLY A 158 17.72 35.24 -13.54
N GLN A 159 18.69 35.34 -14.47
CA GLN A 159 18.51 35.91 -15.82
C GLN A 159 17.38 35.30 -16.64
N ASP A 160 16.97 34.06 -16.31
CA ASP A 160 15.91 33.31 -16.96
C ASP A 160 14.50 33.89 -16.66
N THR A 161 14.35 34.83 -15.73
CA THR A 161 13.04 35.39 -15.34
C THR A 161 12.41 36.31 -16.39
N HIS A 162 13.19 36.86 -17.33
CA HIS A 162 12.72 37.67 -18.45
C HIS A 162 11.69 38.77 -18.06
N ASN A 163 11.96 39.53 -16.99
CA ASN A 163 11.08 40.57 -16.40
C ASN A 163 9.71 40.06 -15.87
N ARG A 164 9.57 38.76 -15.65
CA ARG A 164 8.38 38.17 -15.00
C ARG A 164 8.61 38.01 -13.50
N LEU A 165 7.52 37.81 -12.77
CA LEU A 165 7.58 37.37 -11.39
C LEU A 165 8.29 36.01 -11.32
N GLY A 166 9.43 35.95 -10.63
CA GLY A 166 10.17 34.70 -10.43
C GLY A 166 9.78 34.04 -9.10
N LEU A 167 9.50 32.74 -9.12
CA LEU A 167 9.33 31.92 -7.93
C LEU A 167 10.32 30.75 -7.96
N PHE A 168 11.11 30.61 -6.90
CA PHE A 168 11.91 29.40 -6.64
C PHE A 168 11.28 28.58 -5.53
N ALA A 169 10.94 27.33 -5.80
CA ALA A 169 10.36 26.43 -4.80
C ALA A 169 11.18 25.17 -4.61
N TYR A 170 11.42 24.80 -3.35
CA TYR A 170 12.22 23.64 -3.01
C TYR A 170 11.81 23.07 -1.65
N PRO A 171 12.01 21.76 -1.41
CA PRO A 171 11.75 21.19 -0.11
C PRO A 171 12.89 21.52 0.86
N ALA A 172 12.55 21.79 2.12
CA ALA A 172 13.55 21.91 3.18
C ALA A 172 14.26 20.57 3.46
N GLN A 173 13.54 19.46 3.24
CA GLN A 173 14.06 18.09 3.33
C GLN A 173 13.43 17.22 2.25
N SER A 174 14.23 16.44 1.54
CA SER A 174 13.74 15.46 0.58
C SER A 174 12.93 14.38 1.29
N ASN A 175 11.66 14.22 0.88
CA ASN A 175 10.79 13.16 1.39
C ASN A 175 11.23 11.75 0.94
N MET A 176 12.16 11.68 -0.02
CA MET A 176 12.66 10.45 -0.63
C MET A 176 13.79 9.85 0.20
N ASN A 177 14.91 10.57 0.33
CA ASN A 177 16.14 10.09 0.97
C ASN A 177 16.53 10.87 2.23
N GLY A 178 15.73 11.85 2.65
CA GLY A 178 15.95 12.62 3.86
C GLY A 178 17.02 13.70 3.76
N ARG A 179 17.67 13.93 2.62
CA ARG A 179 18.66 15.02 2.52
C ARG A 179 18.02 16.37 2.81
N ARG A 180 18.74 17.28 3.47
CA ARG A 180 18.29 18.65 3.75
C ARG A 180 18.95 19.61 2.78
N LEU A 181 18.16 20.52 2.23
CA LEU A 181 18.61 21.51 1.27
C LEU A 181 18.96 22.82 1.99
N PRO A 182 19.86 23.66 1.43
CA PRO A 182 20.27 24.90 2.07
C PRO A 182 19.09 25.86 2.32
N LEU A 183 18.91 26.31 3.56
CA LEU A 183 17.85 27.24 3.92
C LEU A 183 18.20 28.70 3.56
N ASP A 184 19.49 29.01 3.42
CA ASP A 184 20.00 30.34 3.03
C ASP A 184 19.70 30.71 1.57
N TRP A 185 19.31 29.74 0.74
CA TRP A 185 18.80 30.05 -0.59
C TRP A 185 17.61 31.00 -0.56
N CYS A 186 16.80 30.99 0.51
CA CYS A 186 15.69 31.92 0.64
C CYS A 186 16.16 33.39 0.61
N GLU A 187 17.14 33.74 1.46
CA GLU A 187 17.75 35.07 1.48
C GLU A 187 18.37 35.43 0.12
N ARG A 188 19.16 34.52 -0.42
CA ARG A 188 19.98 34.78 -1.60
C ARG A 188 19.15 34.92 -2.88
N VAL A 189 18.10 34.12 -3.05
CA VAL A 189 17.14 34.24 -4.17
C VAL A 189 16.39 35.57 -4.07
N ARG A 190 15.93 35.93 -2.88
CA ARG A 190 15.21 37.17 -2.62
C ARG A 190 16.06 38.42 -2.87
N SER A 191 17.37 38.35 -2.57
CA SER A 191 18.33 39.42 -2.89
C SER A 191 18.40 39.75 -4.40
N LYS A 192 17.90 38.85 -5.26
CA LYS A 192 17.80 39.03 -6.71
C LYS A 192 16.39 39.44 -7.18
N GLY A 193 15.49 39.78 -6.26
CA GLY A 193 14.12 40.22 -6.56
C GLY A 193 13.14 39.10 -6.91
N MET A 194 13.44 37.85 -6.53
CA MET A 194 12.59 36.69 -6.76
C MET A 194 11.95 36.19 -5.46
N LEU A 195 10.82 35.51 -5.56
CA LEU A 195 10.10 34.92 -4.42
C LEU A 195 10.54 33.48 -4.16
N THR A 196 10.33 33.03 -2.93
CA THR A 196 10.72 31.71 -2.44
C THR A 196 9.54 30.97 -1.83
N LEU A 197 9.38 29.69 -2.18
CA LEU A 197 8.42 28.80 -1.52
C LEU A 197 9.15 27.58 -0.95
N LEU A 198 9.16 27.49 0.38
CA LEU A 198 9.78 26.37 1.10
C LEU A 198 8.72 25.31 1.45
N ASP A 199 8.88 24.10 0.90
CA ASP A 199 8.10 22.94 1.33
C ASP A 199 8.74 22.31 2.58
N ALA A 200 8.16 22.63 3.74
CA ALA A 200 8.64 22.18 5.04
C ALA A 200 8.02 20.84 5.48
N ALA A 201 7.13 20.23 4.67
CA ALA A 201 6.29 19.12 5.11
C ALA A 201 7.07 17.87 5.52
N ALA A 202 8.21 17.59 4.88
CA ALA A 202 9.06 16.46 5.24
C ALA A 202 10.00 16.79 6.41
N LEU A 203 10.53 18.02 6.48
CA LEU A 203 11.43 18.45 7.57
C LEU A 203 10.71 18.42 8.92
N LEU A 204 9.53 19.05 8.96
CA LEU A 204 8.74 19.24 10.18
C LEU A 204 8.19 17.95 10.79
N SER A 205 8.26 16.83 10.07
CA SER A 205 7.88 15.52 10.63
C SER A 205 8.68 15.15 11.89
N THR A 206 9.92 15.64 11.99
CA THR A 206 10.87 15.23 13.03
C THR A 206 11.88 16.31 13.39
N SER A 207 11.77 17.54 12.88
CA SER A 207 12.79 18.57 13.08
C SER A 207 12.21 19.97 13.09
N PRO A 208 12.85 20.88 13.85
CA PRO A 208 12.38 22.26 13.97
C PRO A 208 12.60 23.05 12.69
N LEU A 209 11.81 24.11 12.53
CA LEU A 209 12.02 25.18 11.57
C LEU A 209 11.70 26.49 12.28
N SER A 210 12.68 27.39 12.35
CA SER A 210 12.52 28.71 12.96
C SER A 210 12.48 29.77 11.87
N LEU A 211 11.49 30.67 11.95
CA LEU A 211 11.29 31.81 11.06
C LEU A 211 11.69 33.15 11.71
N ALA A 212 12.34 33.09 12.87
CA ALA A 212 12.75 34.28 13.63
C ALA A 212 13.77 35.16 12.87
N ASN A 213 14.62 34.57 12.03
CA ASN A 213 15.53 35.33 11.18
C ASN A 213 14.83 35.72 9.87
N LEU A 214 14.36 36.97 9.80
CA LEU A 214 13.61 37.50 8.64
C LEU A 214 14.38 37.50 7.32
N ASP A 215 15.71 37.67 7.35
CA ASP A 215 16.55 37.65 6.14
C ASP A 215 16.52 36.27 5.49
N MET A 216 16.62 35.24 6.34
CA MET A 216 16.63 33.83 5.98
C MET A 216 15.24 33.23 5.78
N ALA A 217 14.18 33.86 6.30
CA ALA A 217 12.83 33.33 6.25
C ALA A 217 12.29 33.25 4.81
N PRO A 218 11.64 32.16 4.40
CA PRO A 218 11.00 32.07 3.07
C PRO A 218 9.86 33.08 2.92
N ASP A 219 9.55 33.47 1.68
CA ASP A 219 8.36 34.29 1.40
C ASP A 219 7.06 33.51 1.68
N PHE A 220 7.07 32.23 1.32
CA PHE A 220 5.99 31.28 1.55
C PHE A 220 6.53 29.99 2.18
N THR A 221 5.95 29.54 3.28
CA THR A 221 6.26 28.23 3.88
C THR A 221 5.01 27.37 3.93
N VAL A 222 5.07 26.17 3.34
CA VAL A 222 3.94 25.23 3.31
C VAL A 222 4.22 24.00 4.17
N LEU A 223 3.18 23.51 4.85
CA LEU A 223 3.29 22.34 5.72
C LEU A 223 1.99 21.53 5.84
N SER A 224 2.14 20.29 6.30
CA SER A 224 1.05 19.37 6.62
C SER A 224 1.17 18.93 8.08
N LEU A 225 0.20 19.26 8.92
CA LEU A 225 0.24 19.06 10.36
C LEU A 225 0.07 17.58 10.74
N TYR A 226 -0.68 16.80 9.95
CA TYR A 226 -0.78 15.34 10.12
C TYR A 226 0.57 14.63 9.97
N LYS A 227 1.58 15.23 9.32
CA LYS A 227 2.94 14.66 9.26
C LYS A 227 3.74 14.88 10.53
N ILE A 228 3.36 15.88 11.34
CA ILE A 228 3.99 16.20 12.64
C ILE A 228 3.27 15.44 13.75
N PHE A 229 1.93 15.47 13.74
CA PHE A 229 1.10 15.03 14.87
C PHE A 229 0.26 13.77 14.59
N GLY A 230 0.17 13.31 13.34
CA GLY A 230 -0.68 12.20 12.90
C GLY A 230 -2.17 12.53 12.79
N PHE A 231 -2.62 13.56 13.50
CA PHE A 231 -3.95 14.18 13.45
C PHE A 231 -3.80 15.60 14.03
N PRO A 232 -4.49 16.62 13.52
CA PRO A 232 -5.58 16.58 12.53
C PRO A 232 -5.13 16.61 11.06
N ASP A 233 -6.04 16.23 10.16
CA ASP A 233 -5.92 16.47 8.72
C ASP A 233 -6.09 17.97 8.43
N LEU A 234 -4.97 18.68 8.53
CA LEU A 234 -4.87 20.13 8.36
C LEU A 234 -3.46 20.48 7.87
N GLY A 235 -3.33 21.58 7.14
CA GLY A 235 -2.06 22.19 6.77
C GLY A 235 -2.08 23.69 7.01
N ALA A 236 -0.93 24.31 6.75
CA ALA A 236 -0.80 25.75 6.83
C ALA A 236 0.09 26.27 5.70
N LEU A 237 -0.24 27.49 5.25
CA LEU A 237 0.61 28.34 4.44
C LEU A 237 0.95 29.56 5.29
N ILE A 238 2.22 29.66 5.70
CA ILE A 238 2.76 30.83 6.39
C ILE A 238 3.26 31.79 5.32
N VAL A 239 2.79 33.02 5.37
CA VAL A 239 3.09 34.06 4.40
C VAL A 239 3.83 35.18 5.10
N ARG A 240 5.01 35.53 4.57
CA ARG A 240 5.70 36.74 5.00
C ARG A 240 4.95 37.95 4.44
N LYS A 241 4.63 38.92 5.29
CA LYS A 241 3.71 40.01 4.92
C LYS A 241 4.25 40.89 3.79
N ASP A 242 5.56 41.05 3.69
CA ASP A 242 6.23 41.79 2.60
C ASP A 242 6.07 41.13 1.22
N ALA A 243 5.76 39.83 1.17
CA ALA A 243 5.51 39.06 -0.04
C ALA A 243 4.01 38.89 -0.34
N ALA A 244 3.12 39.36 0.55
CA ALA A 244 1.68 39.17 0.43
C ALA A 244 1.08 39.78 -0.85
N TRP A 245 1.69 40.85 -1.38
CA TRP A 245 1.29 41.49 -2.64
C TRP A 245 1.25 40.50 -3.82
N ALA A 246 2.11 39.48 -3.79
CA ALA A 246 2.17 38.47 -4.84
C ALA A 246 0.91 37.60 -4.88
N LEU A 247 0.20 37.46 -3.75
CA LEU A 247 -1.02 36.66 -3.67
C LEU A 247 -2.29 37.45 -4.01
N GLN A 248 -2.24 38.79 -3.97
CA GLN A 248 -3.41 39.68 -4.11
C GLN A 248 -4.02 39.72 -5.52
N LYS A 249 -3.35 39.13 -6.53
CA LYS A 249 -3.88 39.04 -7.91
C LYS A 249 -4.85 37.88 -8.12
N ARG A 250 -5.09 37.07 -7.10
CA ARG A 250 -6.10 36.02 -7.13
C ARG A 250 -7.50 36.61 -7.38
N LYS A 251 -8.20 36.09 -8.38
CA LYS A 251 -9.53 36.49 -8.86
C LYS A 251 -10.64 35.65 -8.25
N TYR A 252 -10.36 34.40 -7.89
CA TYR A 252 -11.35 33.56 -7.21
C TYR A 252 -11.58 34.07 -5.79
N PHE A 253 -12.85 34.08 -5.38
CA PHE A 253 -13.29 34.32 -4.00
C PHE A 253 -14.44 33.36 -3.64
N GLY A 254 -14.45 32.90 -2.39
CA GLY A 254 -15.54 32.14 -1.79
C GLY A 254 -16.34 32.96 -0.78
N GLY A 255 -17.39 32.34 -0.21
CA GLY A 255 -18.05 32.92 0.97
C GLY A 255 -17.06 33.04 2.13
N GLY A 256 -17.22 34.05 2.99
CA GLY A 256 -16.32 34.26 4.13
C GLY A 256 -15.09 35.12 3.83
N THR A 257 -14.65 35.24 2.57
CA THR A 257 -13.50 36.07 2.14
C THR A 257 -13.89 37.42 1.55
N VAL A 258 -15.19 37.65 1.30
CA VAL A 258 -15.76 38.90 0.81
C VAL A 258 -16.69 39.56 1.82
N ASP A 259 -16.70 40.89 1.82
CA ASP A 259 -17.65 41.71 2.59
C ASP A 259 -18.92 42.02 1.81
N MET A 260 -18.82 42.14 0.48
CA MET A 260 -19.95 42.48 -0.39
C MET A 260 -19.78 41.89 -1.79
N VAL A 261 -20.89 41.42 -2.37
CA VAL A 261 -20.95 40.94 -3.76
C VAL A 261 -22.19 41.53 -4.45
N VAL A 262 -21.99 42.10 -5.63
CA VAL A 262 -23.04 42.56 -6.53
C VAL A 262 -23.03 41.65 -7.76
N SER A 263 -24.17 41.02 -8.07
CA SER A 263 -24.24 39.97 -9.09
C SER A 263 -25.27 40.20 -10.20
N LEU A 264 -26.17 41.18 -10.07
CA LEU A 264 -27.26 41.39 -11.03
C LEU A 264 -26.86 42.39 -12.12
N LYS A 265 -27.19 43.67 -11.92
CA LYS A 265 -26.96 44.74 -12.91
C LYS A 265 -25.48 45.05 -13.14
N GLU A 266 -24.64 44.67 -12.20
CA GLU A 266 -23.20 44.88 -12.17
C GLU A 266 -22.53 43.62 -11.63
N GLN A 267 -21.27 43.39 -12.02
CA GLN A 267 -20.40 42.36 -11.46
C GLN A 267 -19.29 43.05 -10.69
N TRP A 268 -19.41 43.06 -9.36
CA TRP A 268 -18.42 43.67 -8.46
C TRP A 268 -18.40 42.95 -7.11
N HIS A 269 -17.26 42.95 -6.45
CA HIS A 269 -17.11 42.43 -5.10
C HIS A 269 -16.04 43.21 -4.32
N ALA A 270 -16.18 43.23 -3.00
CA ALA A 270 -15.14 43.70 -2.07
C ALA A 270 -14.65 42.52 -1.23
N VAL A 271 -13.35 42.26 -1.29
CA VAL A 271 -12.66 41.25 -0.48
C VAL A 271 -12.34 41.84 0.89
N LYS A 272 -12.41 41.02 1.94
CA LYS A 272 -11.93 41.39 3.28
C LYS A 272 -10.46 41.77 3.23
N SER A 273 -10.07 42.77 4.00
CA SER A 273 -8.69 43.29 3.94
C SER A 273 -8.03 43.49 5.30
N ALA A 274 -8.64 43.06 6.40
CA ALA A 274 -8.07 43.26 7.74
C ALA A 274 -6.81 42.40 7.94
N HIS A 275 -6.84 41.14 7.52
CA HIS A 275 -5.71 40.22 7.56
C HIS A 275 -5.56 39.46 6.24
N ILE A 276 -4.36 38.92 5.96
CA ILE A 276 -4.09 38.19 4.72
C ILE A 276 -4.93 36.91 4.70
N HIS A 277 -4.95 36.15 5.80
CA HIS A 277 -5.67 34.88 5.85
C HIS A 277 -7.17 34.99 5.52
N GLU A 278 -7.82 36.11 5.86
CA GLU A 278 -9.23 36.34 5.56
C GLU A 278 -9.52 36.43 4.04
N GLN A 279 -8.51 36.67 3.20
CA GLN A 279 -8.65 36.74 1.74
C GLN A 279 -8.59 35.34 1.08
N PHE A 280 -8.08 34.34 1.81
CA PHE A 280 -7.67 33.06 1.23
C PHE A 280 -8.34 31.85 1.92
N GLU A 281 -8.99 32.06 3.06
CA GLU A 281 -9.75 31.03 3.78
C GLU A 281 -11.20 30.97 3.26
N ASP A 282 -11.38 30.41 2.06
CA ASP A 282 -12.69 30.30 1.41
C ASP A 282 -13.63 29.34 2.16
N GLY A 283 -14.82 29.85 2.49
CA GLY A 283 -15.90 29.12 3.16
C GLY A 283 -15.74 29.02 4.68
N THR A 284 -16.53 28.14 5.29
CA THR A 284 -16.37 27.83 6.71
C THR A 284 -15.12 26.99 6.91
N LEU A 285 -14.19 27.49 7.73
CA LEU A 285 -12.98 26.77 8.13
C LEU A 285 -13.29 25.42 8.80
N PRO A 286 -12.36 24.45 8.73
CA PRO A 286 -12.48 23.18 9.44
C PRO A 286 -12.22 23.36 10.95
N ILE A 287 -13.14 24.04 11.64
CA ILE A 287 -13.00 24.48 13.04
C ILE A 287 -12.60 23.32 13.96
N HIS A 288 -13.22 22.14 13.81
CA HIS A 288 -12.90 20.98 14.65
C HIS A 288 -11.46 20.50 14.44
N SER A 289 -10.95 20.51 13.20
CA SER A 289 -9.54 20.21 12.92
C SER A 289 -8.62 21.29 13.51
N ILE A 290 -8.99 22.56 13.45
CA ILE A 290 -8.19 23.64 14.05
C ILE A 290 -8.16 23.51 15.58
N ILE A 291 -9.28 23.16 16.22
CA ILE A 291 -9.34 22.91 17.67
C ILE A 291 -8.51 21.67 18.05
N ALA A 292 -8.57 20.61 17.25
CA ALA A 292 -7.74 19.42 17.46
C ALA A 292 -6.23 19.76 17.44
N LEU A 293 -5.81 20.72 16.61
CA LEU A 293 -4.42 21.16 16.56
C LEU A 293 -3.93 21.74 17.90
N LYS A 294 -4.79 22.45 18.64
CA LYS A 294 -4.46 22.94 20.00
C LYS A 294 -4.03 21.80 20.93
N SER A 295 -4.81 20.72 20.90
CA SER A 295 -4.54 19.51 21.69
C SER A 295 -3.29 18.81 21.16
N ALA A 296 -3.12 18.75 19.84
CA ALA A 296 -1.97 18.13 19.20
C ALA A 296 -0.65 18.81 19.58
N LEU A 297 -0.57 20.14 19.52
CA LEU A 297 0.61 20.92 19.92
C LEU A 297 1.00 20.63 21.38
N SER A 298 0.02 20.70 22.28
CA SER A 298 0.23 20.52 23.72
C SER A 298 0.65 19.08 24.07
N VAL A 299 -0.07 18.08 23.56
CA VAL A 299 0.21 16.67 23.83
C VAL A 299 1.54 16.25 23.20
N HIS A 300 1.84 16.68 21.97
CA HIS A 300 3.11 16.37 21.33
C HIS A 300 4.30 16.91 22.14
N HIS A 301 4.21 18.14 22.63
CA HIS A 301 5.23 18.70 23.51
C HIS A 301 5.38 17.92 24.81
N ASN A 302 4.27 17.54 25.44
CA ASN A 302 4.29 16.77 26.69
C ASN A 302 4.90 15.36 26.50
N LEU A 303 4.62 14.71 25.38
CA LEU A 303 5.11 13.36 25.11
C LEU A 303 6.59 13.34 24.72
N PHE A 304 7.04 14.28 23.90
CA PHE A 304 8.35 14.22 23.23
C PHE A 304 9.30 15.37 23.57
N GLY A 305 8.84 16.39 24.28
CA GLY A 305 9.62 17.62 24.49
C GLY A 305 9.65 18.49 23.22
N THR A 306 10.83 18.93 22.81
CA THR A 306 11.00 19.83 21.67
C THR A 306 11.26 19.08 20.36
N LEU A 307 11.08 19.74 19.21
CA LEU A 307 11.41 19.14 17.91
C LEU A 307 12.93 18.91 17.75
N GLU A 308 13.77 19.70 18.40
CA GLU A 308 15.23 19.46 18.46
C GLU A 308 15.52 18.10 19.09
N ARG A 309 14.78 17.75 20.15
CA ARG A 309 14.96 16.49 20.84
C ARG A 309 14.53 15.30 19.98
N ILE A 310 13.41 15.44 19.29
CA ILE A 310 12.95 14.45 18.30
C ILE A 310 13.97 14.32 17.16
N SER A 311 14.53 15.44 16.70
CA SER A 311 15.54 15.47 15.64
C SER A 311 16.80 14.70 16.05
N GLU A 312 17.29 14.89 17.28
CA GLU A 312 18.43 14.15 17.83
C GLU A 312 18.16 12.65 17.88
N HIS A 313 17.02 12.26 18.47
CA HIS A 313 16.63 10.86 18.61
C HIS A 313 16.50 10.16 17.25
N THR A 314 15.75 10.76 16.34
CA THR A 314 15.50 10.16 15.03
C THR A 314 16.75 10.17 14.13
N SER A 315 17.64 11.16 14.29
CA SER A 315 18.95 11.16 13.61
C SER A 315 19.84 10.02 14.10
N PHE A 316 19.88 9.78 15.42
CA PHE A 316 20.56 8.62 16.03
C PHE A 316 20.03 7.29 15.50
N LEU A 317 18.71 7.11 15.43
CA LEU A 317 18.10 5.90 14.84
C LEU A 317 18.45 5.75 13.35
N ALA A 318 18.48 6.84 12.60
CA ALA A 318 18.80 6.84 11.17
C ALA A 318 20.25 6.47 10.89
N GLU A 319 21.18 6.97 11.71
CA GLU A 319 22.58 6.57 11.67
C GLU A 319 22.73 5.08 11.96
N ARG A 320 22.07 4.58 13.00
CA ARG A 320 22.09 3.15 13.34
C ARG A 320 21.57 2.29 12.19
N LEU A 321 20.41 2.64 11.63
CA LEU A 321 19.81 1.94 10.50
C LEU A 321 20.73 1.97 9.27
N TYR A 322 21.28 3.14 8.94
CA TYR A 322 22.19 3.32 7.82
C TYR A 322 23.44 2.43 7.98
N SER A 323 24.14 2.51 9.11
CA SER A 323 25.34 1.72 9.37
C SER A 323 25.04 0.22 9.35
N SER A 324 23.91 -0.21 9.93
CA SER A 324 23.51 -1.61 9.91
C SER A 324 23.23 -2.10 8.49
N LEU A 325 22.41 -1.40 7.69
CA LEU A 325 22.15 -1.77 6.29
C LEU A 325 23.43 -1.77 5.45
N GLN A 326 24.30 -0.78 5.64
CA GLN A 326 25.58 -0.66 4.94
C GLN A 326 26.53 -1.81 5.29
N SER A 327 26.42 -2.41 6.48
CA SER A 327 27.25 -3.52 6.92
C SER A 327 26.80 -4.90 6.42
N LEU A 328 25.56 -5.04 5.95
CA LEU A 328 25.03 -6.34 5.53
C LEU A 328 25.74 -6.85 4.26
N ARG A 329 26.23 -8.08 4.34
CA ARG A 329 26.90 -8.81 3.27
C ARG A 329 26.29 -10.19 3.09
N HIS A 330 26.22 -10.64 1.84
CA HIS A 330 26.01 -12.06 1.54
C HIS A 330 27.27 -12.86 1.88
N ARG A 331 27.17 -14.19 1.90
CA ARG A 331 28.32 -15.09 2.14
C ARG A 331 29.50 -14.86 1.17
N ASN A 332 29.25 -14.37 -0.04
CA ASN A 332 30.28 -14.07 -1.04
C ASN A 332 30.83 -12.63 -0.94
N ASP A 333 30.64 -11.97 0.20
CA ASP A 333 31.05 -10.58 0.47
C ASP A 333 30.42 -9.50 -0.42
N GLU A 334 29.45 -9.85 -1.26
CA GLU A 334 28.66 -8.87 -2.00
C GLU A 334 27.71 -8.09 -1.06
N PRO A 335 27.55 -6.77 -1.24
CA PRO A 335 26.64 -5.95 -0.44
C PRO A 335 25.18 -6.28 -0.73
N VAL A 336 24.41 -6.41 0.35
CA VAL A 336 22.97 -6.73 0.29
C VAL A 336 22.15 -5.49 -0.09
N CYS A 337 22.59 -4.31 0.33
CA CYS A 337 21.86 -3.05 0.16
C CYS A 337 22.63 -2.08 -0.73
N GLN A 338 21.95 -1.50 -1.72
CA GLN A 338 22.37 -0.26 -2.38
C GLN A 338 21.61 0.90 -1.72
N ILE A 339 22.32 1.73 -0.95
CA ILE A 339 21.73 2.90 -0.28
C ILE A 339 21.92 4.15 -1.15
N TYR A 340 20.86 4.96 -1.27
CA TYR A 340 20.85 6.21 -2.03
C TYR A 340 21.01 7.39 -1.10
N LYS A 341 22.25 7.84 -0.95
CA LYS A 341 22.67 8.95 -0.10
C LYS A 341 23.29 10.03 -0.98
N ASP A 342 22.88 11.28 -0.80
CA ASP A 342 23.48 12.43 -1.49
C ASP A 342 24.87 12.74 -0.89
N SER A 343 25.80 13.21 -1.73
CA SER A 343 27.18 13.50 -1.30
C SER A 343 27.27 14.63 -0.29
N ALA A 344 26.32 15.58 -0.30
CA ALA A 344 26.23 16.66 0.66
C ALA A 344 25.60 16.26 2.01
N SER A 345 25.11 15.02 2.13
CA SER A 345 24.39 14.54 3.31
C SER A 345 25.24 13.60 4.16
N THR A 346 25.03 13.56 5.47
CA THR A 346 25.71 12.62 6.38
C THR A 346 24.76 12.14 7.47
N TYR A 347 24.47 10.84 7.52
CA TYR A 347 23.73 10.24 8.65
C TYR A 347 24.49 10.48 9.96
N GLY A 348 23.78 10.83 11.02
CA GLY A 348 24.34 11.35 12.28
C GLY A 348 24.51 12.87 12.29
N ASN A 349 24.55 13.53 11.13
CA ASN A 349 24.47 14.99 11.05
C ASN A 349 23.03 15.45 10.75
N ARG A 350 22.32 15.83 11.81
CA ARG A 350 20.95 16.35 11.71
C ARG A 350 20.82 17.61 10.85
N THR A 351 21.86 18.39 10.58
CA THR A 351 21.69 19.60 9.74
C THR A 351 21.60 19.27 8.25
N THR A 352 22.22 18.17 7.81
CA THR A 352 22.26 17.79 6.38
C THR A 352 21.42 16.56 6.04
N GLN A 353 21.05 15.74 7.04
CA GLN A 353 20.35 14.49 6.83
C GLN A 353 19.23 14.28 7.87
N GLY A 354 18.02 14.03 7.37
CA GLY A 354 16.85 13.63 8.15
C GLY A 354 16.72 12.11 8.31
N PRO A 355 15.71 11.66 9.08
CA PRO A 355 15.59 10.27 9.51
C PRO A 355 14.91 9.37 8.48
N VAL A 356 15.42 9.39 7.25
CA VAL A 356 14.91 8.60 6.12
C VAL A 356 16.08 7.90 5.45
N VAL A 357 15.96 6.59 5.22
CA VAL A 357 16.92 5.78 4.47
C VAL A 357 16.24 5.22 3.22
N ALA A 358 16.72 5.65 2.06
CA ALA A 358 16.29 5.14 0.76
C ALA A 358 17.29 4.11 0.24
N PHE A 359 16.81 2.93 -0.19
CA PHE A 359 17.67 1.85 -0.66
C PHE A 359 16.93 0.86 -1.58
N ASN A 360 17.70 0.00 -2.25
CA ASN A 360 17.22 -1.21 -2.92
C ASN A 360 18.07 -2.40 -2.45
N LEU A 361 17.56 -3.62 -2.62
CA LEU A 361 18.26 -4.84 -2.23
C LEU A 361 18.82 -5.57 -3.46
N ARG A 362 19.95 -6.25 -3.27
CA ARG A 362 20.55 -7.19 -4.23
C ARG A 362 20.59 -8.59 -3.63
N ASN A 363 20.61 -9.59 -4.49
CA ASN A 363 20.85 -10.98 -4.08
C ASN A 363 22.34 -11.33 -4.16
N SER A 364 22.72 -12.54 -3.73
CA SER A 364 24.11 -13.03 -3.78
C SER A 364 24.70 -13.10 -5.20
N LYS A 365 23.88 -13.01 -6.26
CA LYS A 365 24.33 -12.94 -7.66
C LYS A 365 24.45 -11.50 -8.18
N GLY A 366 24.25 -10.49 -7.33
CA GLY A 366 24.28 -9.07 -7.70
C GLY A 366 23.03 -8.58 -8.44
N GLN A 367 21.99 -9.41 -8.59
CA GLN A 367 20.74 -9.04 -9.25
C GLN A 367 19.82 -8.28 -8.29
N TRP A 368 19.02 -7.36 -8.82
CA TRP A 368 18.05 -6.60 -8.03
C TRP A 368 16.93 -7.48 -7.51
N VAL A 369 16.59 -7.27 -6.24
CA VAL A 369 15.39 -7.84 -5.61
C VAL A 369 14.23 -6.87 -5.86
N SER A 370 13.09 -7.41 -6.27
CA SER A 370 11.85 -6.66 -6.49
C SER A 370 11.38 -5.98 -5.19
N ASN A 371 11.03 -4.69 -5.23
CA ASN A 371 10.51 -4.02 -4.03
C ASN A 371 9.14 -4.54 -3.65
N LEU A 372 8.36 -5.03 -4.63
CA LEU A 372 7.09 -5.71 -4.38
C LEU A 372 7.28 -7.01 -3.60
N GLU A 373 8.40 -7.73 -3.79
CA GLU A 373 8.76 -8.87 -2.96
C GLU A 373 9.05 -8.43 -1.52
N VAL A 374 9.87 -7.39 -1.34
CA VAL A 374 10.21 -6.84 -0.02
C VAL A 374 8.96 -6.39 0.72
N GLU A 375 8.07 -5.66 0.05
CA GLU A 375 6.80 -5.20 0.63
C GLU A 375 5.91 -6.37 1.07
N LYS A 376 5.82 -7.44 0.27
CA LYS A 376 5.03 -8.63 0.63
C LYS A 376 5.57 -9.32 1.87
N LEU A 377 6.89 -9.46 1.99
CA LEU A 377 7.53 -10.10 3.13
C LEU A 377 7.49 -9.20 4.38
N ALA A 378 7.65 -7.88 4.20
CA ALA A 378 7.49 -6.90 5.28
C ALA A 378 6.06 -6.95 5.84
N HIS A 379 5.05 -7.02 4.98
CA HIS A 379 3.65 -7.18 5.39
C HIS A 379 3.42 -8.46 6.23
N VAL A 380 4.08 -9.56 5.89
CA VAL A 380 3.99 -10.83 6.66
C VAL A 380 4.59 -10.66 8.06
N ARG A 381 5.63 -9.85 8.21
CA ARG A 381 6.23 -9.50 9.51
C ARG A 381 5.58 -8.28 10.19
N ASN A 382 4.48 -7.76 9.64
CA ASN A 382 3.82 -6.53 10.10
C ASN A 382 4.77 -5.33 10.19
N ILE A 383 5.71 -5.25 9.24
CA ILE A 383 6.63 -4.15 9.03
C ILE A 383 6.04 -3.24 7.95
N ASN A 384 5.87 -1.97 8.29
CA ASN A 384 5.27 -0.97 7.42
C ASN A 384 6.37 -0.07 6.87
N ILE A 385 6.64 -0.19 5.57
CA ILE A 385 7.62 0.59 4.82
C ILE A 385 6.98 1.05 3.52
N ARG A 386 7.60 2.03 2.84
CA ARG A 386 7.13 2.50 1.52
C ARG A 386 8.01 1.96 0.41
N THR A 387 7.39 1.57 -0.70
CA THR A 387 8.08 1.20 -1.94
C THR A 387 7.53 2.00 -3.13
N GLY A 388 8.33 2.11 -4.20
CA GLY A 388 7.91 2.70 -5.48
C GLY A 388 8.54 4.07 -5.77
N GLY A 389 7.79 4.96 -6.42
CA GLY A 389 8.28 6.27 -6.87
C GLY A 389 8.33 7.36 -5.80
N LEU A 390 7.90 7.07 -4.57
CA LEU A 390 8.00 7.94 -3.38
C LEU A 390 7.53 9.40 -3.57
N CYS A 391 6.66 9.65 -4.57
CA CYS A 391 6.20 10.98 -4.98
C CYS A 391 7.35 11.99 -5.24
N ASN A 392 8.54 11.51 -5.59
CA ASN A 392 9.74 12.32 -5.84
C ASN A 392 10.36 11.93 -7.18
N PRO A 393 9.77 12.38 -8.31
CA PRO A 393 10.11 11.85 -9.63
C PRO A 393 11.55 12.19 -10.05
N GLY A 394 12.02 13.41 -9.78
CA GLY A 394 13.37 13.84 -10.12
C GLY A 394 14.43 13.09 -9.32
N GLY A 395 14.21 12.93 -8.01
CA GLY A 395 15.08 12.15 -7.14
C GLY A 395 15.15 10.68 -7.55
N ILE A 396 14.02 10.03 -7.85
CA ILE A 396 13.99 8.62 -8.31
C ILE A 396 14.71 8.47 -9.64
N GLN A 397 14.43 9.36 -10.60
CA GLN A 397 15.05 9.32 -11.92
C GLN A 397 16.56 9.43 -11.84
N SER A 398 17.07 10.36 -11.02
CA SER A 398 18.50 10.56 -10.80
C SER A 398 19.14 9.39 -10.05
N ALA A 399 18.53 8.93 -8.94
CA ALA A 399 19.08 7.86 -8.10
C ALA A 399 19.16 6.51 -8.82
N LEU A 400 18.19 6.20 -9.69
CA LEU A 400 18.12 4.95 -10.44
C LEU A 400 18.73 5.04 -11.85
N ASN A 401 19.24 6.22 -12.24
CA ASN A 401 19.76 6.50 -13.58
C ASN A 401 18.77 6.14 -14.71
N LEU A 402 17.49 6.47 -14.51
CA LEU A 402 16.43 6.18 -15.47
C LEU A 402 16.36 7.27 -16.53
N SER A 403 16.44 6.89 -17.80
CA SER A 403 16.23 7.82 -18.90
C SER A 403 14.73 8.06 -19.17
N PRO A 404 14.33 9.24 -19.68
CA PRO A 404 12.92 9.53 -19.95
C PRO A 404 12.24 8.54 -20.91
N TRP A 405 12.95 7.99 -21.88
CA TRP A 405 12.38 7.03 -22.84
C TRP A 405 12.11 5.68 -22.16
N GLN A 406 13.00 5.20 -21.27
CA GLN A 406 12.78 3.99 -20.47
C GLN A 406 11.54 4.14 -19.57
N MET A 407 11.38 5.29 -18.92
CA MET A 407 10.19 5.54 -18.09
C MET A 407 8.89 5.53 -18.90
N LYS A 408 8.91 6.10 -20.12
CA LYS A 408 7.76 6.06 -21.04
C LYS A 408 7.49 4.66 -21.58
N GLU A 409 8.52 3.89 -21.90
CA GLU A 409 8.40 2.49 -22.33
C GLU A 409 7.82 1.62 -21.21
N ASN A 410 8.32 1.77 -19.99
CA ASN A 410 7.79 1.10 -18.80
C ASN A 410 6.30 1.40 -18.63
N PHE A 411 5.92 2.69 -18.74
CA PHE A 411 4.51 3.10 -18.70
C PHE A 411 3.67 2.47 -19.82
N SER A 412 4.17 2.49 -21.06
CA SER A 412 3.50 1.84 -22.20
C SER A 412 3.34 0.33 -22.01
N SER A 413 4.26 -0.29 -21.28
CA SER A 413 4.24 -1.71 -20.90
C SER A 413 3.35 -2.01 -19.69
N GLY A 414 2.58 -1.02 -19.21
CA GLY A 414 1.61 -1.18 -18.12
C GLY A 414 2.17 -0.92 -16.73
N GLN A 415 3.42 -0.47 -16.58
CA GLN A 415 3.96 -0.09 -15.27
C GLN A 415 3.25 1.15 -14.74
N ARG A 416 2.80 1.08 -13.50
CA ARG A 416 2.22 2.21 -12.76
C ARG A 416 2.76 2.21 -11.34
N CYS A 417 2.84 3.39 -10.72
CA CYS A 417 3.21 3.51 -9.32
C CYS A 417 2.22 2.71 -8.45
N GLY A 418 2.73 1.78 -7.63
CA GLY A 418 1.90 0.92 -6.78
C GLY A 418 1.14 -0.19 -7.51
N SER A 419 1.46 -0.49 -8.78
CA SER A 419 0.90 -1.65 -9.47
C SER A 419 1.48 -2.98 -8.94
N GLU A 420 0.74 -4.09 -9.10
CA GLU A 420 1.22 -5.44 -8.72
C GLU A 420 2.18 -6.06 -9.77
N ASN A 421 2.61 -5.27 -10.76
CA ASN A 421 3.52 -5.71 -11.82
C ASN A 421 4.96 -5.84 -11.30
N ASP A 422 5.81 -6.56 -12.04
CA ASP A 422 7.22 -6.67 -11.72
C ASP A 422 7.89 -5.30 -11.80
N ASP A 423 8.50 -4.85 -10.71
CA ASP A 423 9.10 -3.52 -10.61
C ASP A 423 10.60 -3.50 -10.94
N VAL A 424 11.15 -4.64 -11.36
CA VAL A 424 12.47 -4.76 -12.01
C VAL A 424 12.25 -4.97 -13.50
N VAL A 425 12.45 -3.93 -14.30
CA VAL A 425 12.27 -3.96 -15.76
C VAL A 425 13.62 -3.88 -16.45
N ASN A 426 13.88 -4.80 -17.38
CA ASN A 426 15.17 -4.91 -18.09
C ASN A 426 16.38 -4.97 -17.13
N GLY A 427 16.21 -5.64 -15.99
CA GLY A 427 17.26 -5.77 -14.97
C GLY A 427 17.55 -4.49 -14.18
N GLN A 428 16.65 -3.50 -14.19
CA GLN A 428 16.76 -2.28 -13.37
C GLN A 428 15.50 -2.05 -12.53
N PRO A 429 15.63 -1.62 -11.28
CA PRO A 429 14.48 -1.24 -10.46
C PRO A 429 13.82 0.02 -11.03
N THR A 430 12.51 0.11 -10.88
CA THR A 430 11.69 1.27 -11.29
C THR A 430 11.28 2.16 -10.12
N GLY A 431 11.68 1.79 -8.90
CA GLY A 431 11.41 2.51 -7.66
C GLY A 431 12.33 2.05 -6.53
N MET A 432 12.19 2.68 -5.36
CA MET A 432 13.04 2.46 -4.19
C MET A 432 12.24 2.00 -2.98
N ILE A 433 12.92 1.40 -2.01
CA ILE A 433 12.41 1.17 -0.66
C ILE A 433 12.79 2.37 0.21
N ARG A 434 11.84 2.86 1.01
CA ARG A 434 12.05 3.92 1.99
C ARG A 434 11.64 3.43 3.37
N ALA A 435 12.60 3.44 4.29
CA ALA A 435 12.36 3.36 5.72
C ALA A 435 12.52 4.76 6.32
N SER A 436 11.55 5.20 7.10
CA SER A 436 11.48 6.55 7.67
C SER A 436 11.00 6.50 9.11
N MET A 437 11.77 7.09 10.01
CA MET A 437 11.50 7.08 11.45
C MET A 437 10.77 8.35 11.88
N GLY A 438 9.99 8.24 12.95
CA GLY A 438 9.22 9.32 13.55
C GLY A 438 9.48 9.44 15.05
N ALA A 439 8.80 10.38 15.71
CA ALA A 439 9.02 10.69 17.13
C ALA A 439 8.86 9.49 18.08
N MET A 440 8.02 8.53 17.72
CA MET A 440 7.72 7.30 18.49
C MET A 440 8.47 6.06 18.00
N SER A 441 9.38 6.19 17.03
CA SER A 441 10.25 5.10 16.61
C SER A 441 11.32 4.82 17.68
N THR A 442 11.81 3.59 17.72
CA THR A 442 12.75 3.09 18.74
C THR A 442 13.88 2.29 18.10
N LEU A 443 14.97 2.02 18.84
CA LEU A 443 16.03 1.10 18.42
C LEU A 443 15.48 -0.30 18.10
N LYS A 444 14.48 -0.76 18.85
CA LYS A 444 13.80 -2.03 18.59
C LYS A 444 13.16 -2.09 17.21
N ASP A 445 12.64 -0.99 16.69
CA ASP A 445 12.10 -0.94 15.32
C ASP A 445 13.22 -1.11 14.29
N VAL A 446 14.37 -0.47 14.52
CA VAL A 446 15.57 -0.60 13.68
C VAL A 446 16.07 -2.05 13.70
N ASP A 447 16.24 -2.63 14.88
CA ASP A 447 16.73 -4.01 15.04
C ASP A 447 15.76 -5.04 14.45
N SER A 448 14.45 -4.83 14.62
CA SER A 448 13.42 -5.68 14.02
C SER A 448 13.49 -5.63 12.49
N PHE A 449 13.71 -4.44 11.93
CA PHE A 449 13.84 -4.27 10.49
C PHE A 449 15.13 -4.88 9.93
N ILE A 450 16.27 -4.68 10.60
CA ILE A 450 17.54 -5.31 10.20
C ILE A 450 17.44 -6.82 10.30
N SER A 451 16.83 -7.35 11.36
CA SER A 451 16.60 -8.80 11.52
C SER A 451 15.74 -9.36 10.40
N PHE A 452 14.72 -8.61 9.97
CA PHE A 452 13.91 -8.96 8.80
C PHE A 452 14.73 -9.00 7.50
N ILE A 453 15.57 -7.99 7.25
CA ILE A 453 16.43 -8.00 6.05
C ILE A 453 17.42 -9.17 6.09
N PHE A 454 18.04 -9.40 7.25
CA PHE A 454 18.94 -10.51 7.48
C PHE A 454 18.26 -11.87 7.22
N GLU A 455 17.09 -12.07 7.81
CA GLU A 455 16.35 -13.33 7.72
C GLU A 455 15.90 -13.68 6.29
N PHE A 456 15.45 -12.70 5.51
CA PHE A 456 14.82 -12.96 4.22
C PHE A 456 15.67 -12.61 3.01
N PHE A 457 16.71 -11.80 3.13
CA PHE A 457 17.46 -11.31 1.98
C PHE A 457 18.97 -11.51 2.09
N VAL A 458 19.49 -11.89 3.27
CA VAL A 458 20.89 -12.25 3.40
C VAL A 458 21.07 -13.74 3.16
N ASP A 459 21.98 -14.07 2.25
CA ASP A 459 22.36 -15.43 1.92
C ASP A 459 23.50 -15.86 2.85
N ALA A 460 23.16 -16.33 4.05
CA ALA A 460 24.10 -16.65 5.13
C ALA A 460 24.51 -18.13 5.16
N THR A 461 23.74 -19.01 4.52
CA THR A 461 23.99 -20.46 4.48
C THR A 461 24.54 -20.87 3.12
N ALA A 462 25.32 -21.96 3.06
CA ALA A 462 25.56 -22.59 1.76
C ALA A 462 24.20 -22.94 1.13
N PRO A 463 24.05 -22.89 -0.21
CA PRO A 463 22.90 -23.52 -0.84
C PRO A 463 22.77 -24.94 -0.26
N PRO A 464 21.56 -25.47 -0.06
CA PRO A 464 21.42 -26.88 0.22
C PRO A 464 22.25 -27.57 -0.86
N ILE A 465 23.21 -28.40 -0.45
CA ILE A 465 23.91 -29.31 -1.36
C ILE A 465 22.81 -29.91 -2.21
N ASP A 466 22.87 -29.70 -3.52
CA ASP A 466 21.97 -30.33 -4.48
C ASP A 466 21.75 -31.75 -3.99
N ALA A 467 20.51 -32.07 -3.62
CA ALA A 467 20.19 -33.33 -2.98
C ALA A 467 20.81 -34.42 -3.85
N ILE A 468 21.84 -35.04 -3.28
CA ILE A 468 22.65 -36.08 -3.89
C ILE A 468 21.69 -37.11 -4.46
N ASP A 469 21.98 -37.47 -5.72
CA ASP A 469 21.50 -38.60 -6.48
C ASP A 469 20.39 -39.43 -5.83
N SER A 470 19.24 -39.43 -6.52
CA SER A 470 18.25 -40.50 -6.55
C SER A 470 18.75 -41.81 -5.94
N PRO A 471 18.21 -42.28 -4.81
CA PRO A 471 18.36 -43.67 -4.48
C PRO A 471 17.59 -44.46 -5.52
N ILE A 472 18.38 -45.24 -6.27
CA ILE A 472 17.96 -46.31 -7.17
C ILE A 472 16.77 -47.05 -6.56
N LEU A 473 15.67 -47.07 -7.31
CA LEU A 473 14.54 -47.96 -7.08
C LEU A 473 15.05 -49.40 -6.89
N SER A 474 14.73 -49.99 -5.75
CA SER A 474 14.73 -51.45 -5.61
C SER A 474 13.41 -51.90 -4.99
N ALA A 475 12.86 -52.96 -5.61
CA ALA A 475 11.71 -53.78 -5.23
C ALA A 475 10.28 -53.27 -5.52
N GLU A 476 9.82 -53.64 -6.72
CA GLU A 476 8.54 -54.33 -7.01
C GLU A 476 7.26 -53.83 -6.31
N ILE A 477 6.81 -52.62 -6.66
CA ILE A 477 5.38 -52.29 -6.77
C ILE A 477 5.21 -51.56 -8.12
N PRO A 478 4.27 -51.95 -9.00
CA PRO A 478 4.00 -51.20 -10.22
C PRO A 478 3.70 -49.73 -9.88
N ALA A 479 4.39 -48.80 -10.54
CA ALA A 479 4.28 -47.36 -10.30
C ALA A 479 2.88 -46.75 -10.52
N SER A 480 1.90 -47.54 -10.96
CA SER A 480 0.55 -47.10 -11.34
C SER A 480 -0.49 -47.05 -10.21
N GLU A 481 -0.12 -47.36 -8.95
CA GLU A 481 -1.06 -47.44 -7.82
C GLU A 481 -0.53 -46.80 -6.51
N GLN A 482 0.29 -45.75 -6.58
CA GLN A 482 0.91 -45.17 -5.37
C GLN A 482 0.14 -43.98 -4.78
N LEU A 483 -0.70 -43.31 -5.57
CA LEU A 483 -1.44 -42.12 -5.17
C LEU A 483 -2.93 -42.29 -5.43
N HIS A 484 -3.75 -41.59 -4.62
CA HIS A 484 -5.18 -41.50 -4.83
C HIS A 484 -5.67 -40.08 -4.56
N ILE A 485 -6.86 -39.74 -5.06
CA ILE A 485 -7.53 -38.49 -4.75
C ILE A 485 -8.06 -38.54 -3.31
N GLU A 486 -7.43 -37.79 -2.40
CA GLU A 486 -7.86 -37.68 -1.00
C GLU A 486 -9.12 -36.82 -0.87
N SER A 487 -9.17 -35.70 -1.59
CA SER A 487 -10.32 -34.81 -1.56
C SER A 487 -10.46 -33.96 -2.82
N LEU A 488 -11.72 -33.65 -3.13
CA LEU A 488 -12.12 -32.75 -4.21
C LEU A 488 -12.90 -31.57 -3.61
N THR A 489 -12.53 -30.35 -3.99
CA THR A 489 -13.15 -29.12 -3.49
C THR A 489 -13.46 -28.17 -4.64
N VAL A 490 -14.68 -27.62 -4.63
CA VAL A 490 -15.13 -26.56 -5.53
C VAL A 490 -15.19 -25.27 -4.74
N TYR A 491 -14.85 -24.14 -5.35
CA TYR A 491 -15.01 -22.81 -4.75
C TYR A 491 -16.06 -22.03 -5.55
N PRO A 492 -17.37 -22.22 -5.30
CA PRO A 492 -18.42 -21.60 -6.12
C PRO A 492 -18.26 -20.08 -6.25
N ILE A 493 -17.99 -19.43 -5.13
CA ILE A 493 -17.77 -17.98 -5.07
C ILE A 493 -16.28 -17.69 -4.90
N LYS A 494 -15.73 -16.86 -5.79
CA LYS A 494 -14.34 -16.39 -5.72
C LYS A 494 -14.03 -15.84 -4.32
N SER A 495 -12.90 -16.26 -3.76
CA SER A 495 -12.39 -15.81 -2.45
C SER A 495 -13.22 -16.21 -1.22
N CYS A 496 -14.33 -16.95 -1.37
CA CYS A 496 -15.10 -17.52 -0.26
C CYS A 496 -14.66 -18.95 0.09
N ALA A 497 -15.23 -19.58 1.11
CA ALA A 497 -14.86 -20.95 1.47
C ALA A 497 -15.10 -21.97 0.34
N GLY A 498 -14.36 -23.08 0.38
CA GLY A 498 -14.60 -24.20 -0.52
C GLY A 498 -15.76 -25.06 -0.04
N TRP A 499 -16.49 -25.64 -0.99
CA TRP A 499 -17.47 -26.69 -0.78
C TRP A 499 -16.83 -28.04 -1.17
N GLN A 500 -16.76 -28.96 -0.21
CA GLN A 500 -16.13 -30.26 -0.41
C GLN A 500 -17.11 -31.20 -1.12
N ILE A 501 -16.67 -31.80 -2.22
CA ILE A 501 -17.49 -32.75 -2.97
C ILE A 501 -17.63 -34.04 -2.16
N PRO A 502 -18.86 -34.62 -2.03
CA PRO A 502 -19.06 -35.87 -1.31
C PRO A 502 -18.26 -37.03 -1.91
N GLN A 503 -17.75 -37.94 -1.07
CA GLN A 503 -16.84 -39.01 -1.50
C GLN A 503 -17.40 -39.92 -2.60
N ASN A 504 -18.72 -40.17 -2.59
CA ASN A 504 -19.37 -41.06 -3.54
C ASN A 504 -19.95 -40.36 -4.78
N THR A 505 -19.46 -39.17 -5.12
CA THR A 505 -19.97 -38.38 -6.23
C THR A 505 -18.92 -38.28 -7.33
N PHE A 506 -19.26 -38.74 -8.54
CA PHE A 506 -18.50 -38.40 -9.74
C PHE A 506 -18.71 -36.92 -10.04
N TRP A 507 -17.63 -36.18 -10.21
CA TRP A 507 -17.67 -34.76 -10.52
C TRP A 507 -17.16 -34.47 -11.93
N GLU A 508 -17.92 -33.67 -12.66
CA GLU A 508 -17.57 -33.28 -14.02
C GLU A 508 -16.39 -32.32 -14.01
N VAL A 509 -15.39 -32.61 -14.86
CA VAL A 509 -14.26 -31.73 -15.13
C VAL A 509 -14.29 -31.34 -16.60
N ARG A 510 -14.28 -30.03 -16.84
CA ARG A 510 -14.29 -29.40 -18.16
C ARG A 510 -12.93 -28.74 -18.43
N PRO A 511 -12.65 -28.27 -19.66
CA PRO A 511 -11.43 -27.51 -19.94
C PRO A 511 -11.24 -26.29 -19.01
N GLN A 512 -12.33 -25.70 -18.53
CA GLN A 512 -12.31 -24.56 -17.60
C GLN A 512 -12.09 -24.94 -16.12
N GLY A 513 -12.07 -26.23 -15.79
CA GLY A 513 -11.85 -26.75 -14.44
C GLY A 513 -12.97 -27.66 -13.94
N LEU A 514 -13.06 -27.84 -12.62
CA LEU A 514 -14.19 -28.56 -12.00
C LEU A 514 -15.47 -27.77 -12.27
N ALA A 515 -16.56 -28.47 -12.62
CA ALA A 515 -17.86 -27.83 -12.80
C ALA A 515 -18.26 -27.04 -11.55
N TRP A 516 -18.87 -25.86 -11.75
CA TRP A 516 -19.30 -24.92 -10.71
C TRP A 516 -18.18 -24.21 -9.94
N ASP A 517 -16.92 -24.38 -10.32
CA ASP A 517 -15.80 -23.67 -9.69
C ASP A 517 -15.71 -22.22 -10.17
N ARG A 518 -15.76 -21.28 -9.23
CA ARG A 518 -15.57 -19.83 -9.43
C ARG A 518 -16.48 -19.24 -10.52
N GLU A 519 -17.74 -19.67 -10.56
CA GLU A 519 -18.78 -19.07 -11.40
C GLU A 519 -19.31 -17.74 -10.84
N TRP A 520 -19.18 -17.53 -9.53
CA TRP A 520 -19.63 -16.32 -8.83
C TRP A 520 -18.46 -15.52 -8.28
N CYS A 521 -18.66 -14.21 -8.12
CA CYS A 521 -17.77 -13.33 -7.39
C CYS A 521 -18.59 -12.29 -6.60
N ILE A 522 -17.96 -11.69 -5.59
CA ILE A 522 -18.53 -10.56 -4.86
C ILE A 522 -17.83 -9.30 -5.34
N ILE A 523 -18.58 -8.26 -5.67
CA ILE A 523 -18.08 -6.98 -6.17
C ILE A 523 -18.46 -5.86 -5.20
N HIS A 524 -17.63 -4.82 -5.13
CA HIS A 524 -17.97 -3.60 -4.38
C HIS A 524 -19.07 -2.82 -5.09
N SER A 525 -20.10 -2.38 -4.35
CA SER A 525 -21.28 -1.74 -4.94
C SER A 525 -20.99 -0.40 -5.64
N GLY A 526 -19.99 0.36 -5.17
CA GLY A 526 -19.68 1.69 -5.71
C GLY A 526 -18.63 1.69 -6.82
N THR A 527 -17.73 0.70 -6.85
CA THR A 527 -16.59 0.68 -7.80
C THR A 527 -16.67 -0.49 -8.78
N SER A 528 -17.59 -1.43 -8.56
CA SER A 528 -17.72 -2.69 -9.28
C SER A 528 -16.43 -3.52 -9.28
N ALA A 529 -15.47 -3.25 -8.39
CA ALA A 529 -14.24 -4.03 -8.28
C ALA A 529 -14.51 -5.35 -7.56
N ALA A 530 -14.01 -6.47 -8.09
CA ALA A 530 -14.12 -7.76 -7.39
C ALA A 530 -13.36 -7.75 -6.07
N LEU A 531 -14.06 -8.16 -5.00
CA LEU A 531 -13.46 -8.32 -3.68
C LEU A 531 -12.51 -9.52 -3.67
N SER A 532 -11.49 -9.43 -2.83
CA SER A 532 -10.52 -10.51 -2.64
C SER A 532 -10.36 -10.83 -1.17
N GLN A 533 -10.15 -12.11 -0.86
CA GLN A 533 -9.94 -12.57 0.52
C GLN A 533 -8.72 -11.87 1.17
N LYS A 534 -7.68 -11.54 0.39
CA LYS A 534 -6.50 -10.79 0.85
C LYS A 534 -6.86 -9.44 1.48
N LYS A 535 -7.76 -8.69 0.84
CA LYS A 535 -8.22 -7.38 1.33
C LYS A 535 -9.34 -7.52 2.37
N HIS A 536 -10.21 -8.51 2.20
CA HIS A 536 -11.36 -8.77 3.08
C HIS A 536 -11.33 -10.21 3.61
N PRO A 537 -10.56 -10.50 4.67
CA PRO A 537 -10.40 -11.85 5.22
C PRO A 537 -11.73 -12.52 5.60
N ARG A 538 -12.73 -11.74 6.02
CA ARG A 538 -14.08 -12.22 6.37
C ARG A 538 -14.78 -12.98 5.26
N MET A 539 -14.36 -12.84 3.99
CA MET A 539 -14.84 -13.71 2.90
C MET A 539 -14.59 -15.20 3.18
N ALA A 540 -13.54 -15.53 3.97
CA ALA A 540 -13.30 -16.90 4.43
C ALA A 540 -14.45 -17.48 5.26
N LEU A 541 -15.29 -16.64 5.89
CA LEU A 541 -16.40 -17.06 6.75
C LEU A 541 -17.67 -17.39 5.95
N LEU A 542 -17.77 -16.94 4.70
CA LEU A 542 -18.88 -17.26 3.81
C LEU A 542 -18.74 -18.71 3.31
N ARG A 543 -19.76 -19.53 3.57
CA ARG A 543 -19.83 -20.97 3.28
C ARG A 543 -20.83 -21.22 2.16
N PRO A 544 -20.40 -21.20 0.89
CA PRO A 544 -21.27 -21.62 -0.21
C PRO A 544 -21.47 -23.14 -0.21
N SER A 545 -22.67 -23.59 -0.56
CA SER A 545 -22.98 -25.02 -0.80
C SER A 545 -23.91 -25.18 -1.99
N LEU A 546 -23.61 -26.17 -2.84
CA LEU A 546 -24.40 -26.50 -4.03
C LEU A 546 -25.48 -27.53 -3.67
N ASP A 547 -26.74 -27.13 -3.75
CA ASP A 547 -27.92 -27.98 -3.51
C ASP A 547 -28.58 -28.29 -4.86
N PHE A 548 -28.16 -29.39 -5.50
CA PHE A 548 -28.67 -29.78 -6.81
C PHE A 548 -30.11 -30.30 -6.76
N ALA A 549 -30.56 -30.84 -5.63
CA ALA A 549 -31.93 -31.31 -5.47
C ALA A 549 -32.92 -30.13 -5.47
N ALA A 550 -32.56 -29.03 -4.81
CA ALA A 550 -33.36 -27.80 -4.83
C ALA A 550 -33.03 -26.88 -6.03
N GLY A 551 -31.91 -27.10 -6.72
CA GLY A 551 -31.42 -26.22 -7.79
C GLY A 551 -30.88 -24.87 -7.30
N LEU A 552 -30.32 -24.83 -6.08
CA LEU A 552 -29.91 -23.60 -5.39
C LEU A 552 -28.41 -23.62 -5.00
N LEU A 553 -27.77 -22.46 -5.09
CA LEU A 553 -26.54 -22.15 -4.35
C LEU A 553 -26.95 -21.49 -3.04
N ARG A 554 -26.72 -22.17 -1.92
CA ARG A 554 -26.93 -21.63 -0.57
C ARG A 554 -25.65 -20.99 -0.06
N ILE A 555 -25.77 -19.87 0.65
CA ILE A 555 -24.63 -19.16 1.23
C ILE A 555 -24.97 -18.85 2.68
N THR A 556 -24.21 -19.45 3.59
CA THR A 556 -24.28 -19.18 5.02
C THR A 556 -23.03 -18.46 5.50
N CYS A 557 -23.08 -17.85 6.68
CA CYS A 557 -21.92 -17.27 7.34
C CYS A 557 -21.56 -18.10 8.57
N ALA A 558 -20.28 -18.40 8.75
CA ALA A 558 -19.80 -19.19 9.90
C ALA A 558 -19.95 -18.46 11.25
N VAL A 559 -20.25 -17.17 11.23
CA VAL A 559 -20.46 -16.33 12.41
C VAL A 559 -21.87 -15.75 12.39
N TRP A 560 -22.43 -15.49 13.57
CA TRP A 560 -23.72 -14.82 13.70
C TRP A 560 -23.61 -13.36 13.27
N LEU A 561 -24.57 -12.91 12.46
CA LEU A 561 -24.62 -11.55 11.93
C LEU A 561 -25.72 -10.78 12.66
N LYS A 562 -25.34 -9.78 13.45
CA LYS A 562 -26.27 -9.01 14.30
C LYS A 562 -27.31 -8.23 13.50
N ASP A 563 -26.88 -7.67 12.37
CA ASP A 563 -27.69 -6.73 11.55
C ASP A 563 -28.03 -7.30 10.16
N ALA A 564 -27.88 -8.62 9.96
CA ALA A 564 -28.24 -9.24 8.69
C ALA A 564 -29.74 -9.54 8.62
N PRO A 565 -30.37 -9.42 7.43
CA PRO A 565 -31.79 -9.72 7.26
C PRO A 565 -32.13 -11.20 7.41
N CYS A 566 -31.13 -12.09 7.31
CA CYS A 566 -31.29 -13.53 7.36
C CYS A 566 -29.97 -14.23 7.76
N THR A 567 -30.06 -15.52 8.09
CA THR A 567 -28.91 -16.39 8.41
C THR A 567 -28.35 -17.12 7.19
N GLU A 568 -29.15 -17.24 6.12
CA GLU A 568 -28.80 -17.88 4.85
C GLU A 568 -29.44 -17.08 3.71
N ILE A 569 -28.71 -16.97 2.59
CA ILE A 569 -29.27 -16.55 1.30
C ILE A 569 -29.15 -17.69 0.30
N SER A 570 -30.05 -17.72 -0.69
CA SER A 570 -30.05 -18.71 -1.76
C SER A 570 -30.19 -18.03 -3.11
N VAL A 571 -29.44 -18.52 -4.11
CA VAL A 571 -29.59 -18.08 -5.51
C VAL A 571 -29.79 -19.27 -6.46
N PRO A 572 -30.62 -19.15 -7.52
CA PRO A 572 -30.82 -20.23 -8.47
C PRO A 572 -29.55 -20.60 -9.25
N LEU A 573 -29.33 -21.91 -9.42
CA LEU A 573 -28.25 -22.45 -10.27
C LEU A 573 -28.52 -22.25 -11.77
N SER A 574 -29.79 -22.07 -12.18
CA SER A 574 -30.27 -22.00 -13.57
C SER A 574 -29.83 -20.76 -14.37
N ALA A 575 -29.22 -19.76 -13.74
CA ALA A 575 -28.85 -18.48 -14.37
C ALA A 575 -30.04 -17.74 -15.01
N ASP A 576 -31.23 -17.88 -14.42
CA ASP A 576 -32.46 -17.22 -14.86
C ASP A 576 -32.24 -15.70 -15.04
N PRO A 577 -32.44 -15.14 -16.24
CA PRO A 577 -32.26 -13.73 -16.50
C PRO A 577 -33.03 -12.78 -15.58
N ARG A 578 -34.17 -13.23 -15.04
CA ARG A 578 -35.04 -12.43 -14.15
C ARG A 578 -34.41 -12.16 -12.78
N CYS A 579 -33.42 -12.96 -12.38
CA CYS A 579 -32.70 -12.78 -11.11
C CYS A 579 -31.65 -11.67 -11.17
N PHE A 580 -31.33 -11.16 -12.37
CA PHE A 580 -30.26 -10.20 -12.58
C PHE A 580 -30.80 -8.80 -12.87
N ILE A 581 -29.99 -7.78 -12.56
CA ILE A 581 -30.27 -6.41 -12.95
C ILE A 581 -30.24 -6.32 -14.49
N PRO A 582 -31.21 -5.65 -15.15
CA PRO A 582 -31.22 -5.50 -16.60
C PRO A 582 -29.95 -4.82 -17.14
N GLU A 583 -29.41 -5.31 -18.26
CA GLU A 583 -28.16 -4.83 -18.86
C GLU A 583 -28.18 -3.32 -19.20
N SER A 584 -29.37 -2.76 -19.48
CA SER A 584 -29.55 -1.32 -19.74
C SER A 584 -29.26 -0.42 -18.53
N LYS A 585 -29.14 -0.98 -17.32
CA LYS A 585 -28.80 -0.24 -16.08
C LYS A 585 -27.39 -0.53 -15.55
N THR A 586 -26.64 -1.43 -16.18
CA THR A 586 -25.28 -1.81 -15.76
C THR A 586 -24.27 -1.39 -16.83
N SER A 587 -23.80 -0.13 -16.78
CA SER A 587 -22.81 0.37 -17.75
C SER A 587 -21.35 0.20 -17.30
N THR A 588 -21.07 -0.43 -16.16
CA THR A 588 -19.71 -0.47 -15.60
C THR A 588 -19.08 -1.85 -15.73
N PRO A 589 -18.02 -2.01 -16.56
CA PRO A 589 -17.24 -3.25 -16.60
C PRO A 589 -16.64 -3.57 -15.22
N THR A 590 -16.68 -4.84 -14.83
CA THR A 590 -16.08 -5.32 -13.57
C THR A 590 -14.63 -5.71 -13.82
N ASN A 591 -13.68 -5.07 -13.13
CA ASN A 591 -12.27 -5.46 -13.20
C ASN A 591 -12.02 -6.68 -12.30
N VAL A 592 -11.65 -7.82 -12.89
CA VAL A 592 -11.21 -9.01 -12.16
C VAL A 592 -9.81 -9.42 -12.62
N CYS A 593 -8.85 -9.36 -11.70
CA CYS A 593 -7.46 -9.77 -11.94
C CYS A 593 -6.77 -9.03 -13.11
N GLY A 594 -7.18 -7.78 -13.40
CA GLY A 594 -6.63 -6.96 -14.48
C GLY A 594 -7.50 -6.92 -15.75
N ASP A 595 -8.45 -7.85 -15.89
CA ASP A 595 -9.31 -7.96 -17.07
C ASP A 595 -10.71 -7.40 -16.78
N SER A 596 -11.26 -6.65 -17.73
CA SER A 596 -12.62 -6.11 -17.70
C SER A 596 -13.62 -7.18 -18.16
N VAL A 597 -14.48 -7.66 -17.25
CA VAL A 597 -15.51 -8.68 -17.52
C VAL A 597 -16.91 -8.11 -17.26
N ALA A 598 -17.85 -8.36 -18.17
CA ALA A 598 -19.26 -8.05 -17.97
C ALA A 598 -19.93 -9.13 -17.08
N ALA A 599 -19.83 -8.98 -15.76
CA ALA A 599 -20.49 -9.89 -14.81
C ALA A 599 -21.96 -9.50 -14.61
N ARG A 600 -22.86 -10.49 -14.46
CA ARG A 600 -24.29 -10.24 -14.22
C ARG A 600 -24.56 -10.14 -12.72
N ILE A 601 -25.11 -9.01 -12.28
CA ILE A 601 -25.35 -8.69 -10.87
C ILE A 601 -26.75 -9.15 -10.45
N TYR A 602 -26.87 -9.85 -9.32
CA TYR A 602 -28.17 -10.25 -8.78
C TYR A 602 -28.97 -9.03 -8.28
N ALA A 603 -30.26 -8.96 -8.62
CA ALA A 603 -31.11 -7.80 -8.34
C ALA A 603 -31.71 -7.79 -6.93
N ASP A 604 -31.73 -8.92 -6.23
CA ASP A 604 -32.38 -9.05 -4.93
C ASP A 604 -31.58 -8.29 -3.84
N PRO A 605 -32.18 -7.27 -3.18
CA PRO A 605 -31.50 -6.47 -2.16
C PRO A 605 -31.18 -7.26 -0.89
N THR A 606 -31.87 -8.38 -0.63
CA THR A 606 -31.59 -9.24 0.54
C THR A 606 -30.21 -9.90 0.43
N ILE A 607 -29.80 -10.27 -0.79
CA ILE A 607 -28.48 -10.83 -1.09
C ILE A 607 -27.39 -9.80 -0.76
N SER A 608 -27.52 -8.57 -1.26
CA SER A 608 -26.53 -7.53 -1.03
C SER A 608 -26.49 -7.09 0.43
N ALA A 609 -27.63 -7.02 1.11
CA ALA A 609 -27.70 -6.72 2.54
C ALA A 609 -27.00 -7.79 3.40
N PHE A 610 -27.25 -9.08 3.12
CA PHE A 610 -26.57 -10.19 3.80
C PHE A 610 -25.05 -10.14 3.59
N LEU A 611 -24.59 -9.99 2.34
CA LEU A 611 -23.15 -9.94 2.05
C LEU A 611 -22.48 -8.70 2.63
N THR A 612 -23.16 -7.55 2.62
CA THR A 612 -22.66 -6.29 3.21
C THR A 612 -22.51 -6.44 4.72
N ALA A 613 -23.51 -7.00 5.42
CA ALA A 613 -23.42 -7.28 6.85
C ALA A 613 -22.32 -8.33 7.17
N ALA A 614 -22.13 -9.32 6.30
CA ALA A 614 -21.10 -10.34 6.49
C ALA A 614 -19.68 -9.78 6.33
N LEU A 615 -19.47 -8.86 5.38
CA LEU A 615 -18.14 -8.36 5.00
C LEU A 615 -17.81 -6.97 5.54
N ASP A 616 -18.77 -6.26 6.11
CA ASP A 616 -18.66 -4.87 6.58
C ASP A 616 -18.23 -3.89 5.46
N VAL A 617 -18.65 -4.19 4.24
CA VAL A 617 -18.33 -3.42 3.03
C VAL A 617 -19.52 -3.48 2.06
N PRO A 618 -19.97 -2.35 1.48
CA PRO A 618 -21.04 -2.35 0.49
C PRO A 618 -20.69 -3.25 -0.71
N CYS A 619 -21.43 -4.34 -0.88
CA CYS A 619 -21.14 -5.31 -1.92
C CYS A 619 -22.35 -6.03 -2.49
N GLN A 620 -22.15 -6.65 -3.66
CA GLN A 620 -23.16 -7.37 -4.41
C GLN A 620 -22.59 -8.70 -4.93
N LEU A 621 -23.48 -9.68 -5.13
CA LEU A 621 -23.15 -10.94 -5.79
C LEU A 621 -23.26 -10.78 -7.31
N ALA A 622 -22.24 -11.25 -8.02
CA ALA A 622 -22.23 -11.30 -9.48
C ALA A 622 -21.90 -12.71 -9.98
N ARG A 623 -22.39 -13.06 -11.16
CA ARG A 623 -22.15 -14.34 -11.84
C ARG A 623 -21.53 -14.13 -13.23
N PHE A 624 -20.65 -15.04 -13.63
CA PHE A 624 -20.04 -15.04 -14.96
C PHE A 624 -21.11 -15.33 -16.04
N PRO A 625 -21.11 -14.61 -17.18
CA PRO A 625 -22.03 -14.89 -18.28
C PRO A 625 -21.62 -16.19 -18.99
N THR A 626 -22.59 -17.06 -19.27
CA THR A 626 -22.39 -18.39 -19.88
C THR A 626 -21.80 -18.38 -21.30
N ASN A 627 -21.80 -17.23 -22.00
CA ASN A 627 -21.43 -17.12 -23.42
C ASN A 627 -20.18 -16.24 -23.70
N SER A 628 -19.35 -15.94 -22.69
CA SER A 628 -18.15 -15.09 -22.87
C SER A 628 -16.85 -15.90 -22.79
N THR A 629 -16.17 -16.09 -23.92
CA THR A 629 -14.87 -16.79 -24.03
C THR A 629 -13.68 -15.80 -24.07
N LEU A 630 -13.62 -14.84 -23.15
CA LEU A 630 -12.65 -13.72 -23.24
C LEU A 630 -11.45 -13.80 -22.28
N ARG A 631 -11.30 -14.84 -21.45
CA ARG A 631 -10.15 -14.94 -20.52
C ARG A 631 -9.29 -16.17 -20.81
N HIS A 632 -7.99 -15.95 -21.01
CA HIS A 632 -7.01 -16.98 -21.32
C HIS A 632 -5.98 -17.13 -20.21
N MET A 633 -5.31 -18.28 -20.17
CA MET A 633 -4.22 -18.58 -19.25
C MET A 633 -3.12 -17.49 -19.26
N LYS A 634 -2.56 -17.18 -18.08
CA LYS A 634 -1.53 -16.13 -17.95
C LYS A 634 -0.29 -16.48 -18.80
N PRO A 635 0.39 -15.48 -19.42
CA PRO A 635 1.46 -15.71 -20.39
C PRO A 635 2.63 -16.57 -19.92
N HIS A 636 2.94 -16.55 -18.62
CA HIS A 636 4.08 -17.28 -18.05
C HIS A 636 3.81 -18.78 -17.81
N LEU A 637 2.57 -19.25 -18.01
CA LEU A 637 2.20 -20.67 -17.99
C LEU A 637 2.07 -21.24 -19.41
N ARG A 638 2.45 -20.48 -20.44
CA ARG A 638 2.38 -20.88 -21.84
C ARG A 638 3.65 -21.63 -22.23
N GLY A 639 3.50 -22.85 -22.76
CA GLY A 639 4.52 -23.45 -23.61
C GLY A 639 4.59 -22.72 -24.96
N ALA A 640 5.75 -22.72 -25.60
CA ALA A 640 5.88 -22.19 -26.96
C ALA A 640 5.01 -23.03 -27.93
N GLY A 641 3.86 -22.47 -28.36
CA GLY A 641 3.01 -23.06 -29.39
C GLY A 641 1.60 -23.53 -28.98
N ASP A 642 1.12 -23.24 -27.76
CA ASP A 642 -0.15 -23.78 -27.26
C ASP A 642 -1.39 -22.89 -27.56
N GLN A 643 -2.56 -23.52 -27.78
CA GLN A 643 -3.82 -22.83 -28.09
C GLN A 643 -4.49 -22.17 -26.86
N ASP A 644 -5.26 -21.11 -27.10
CA ASP A 644 -5.96 -20.29 -26.11
C ASP A 644 -7.04 -21.06 -25.31
N MET A 645 -6.73 -21.48 -24.07
CA MET A 645 -7.67 -22.17 -23.16
C MET A 645 -8.50 -21.19 -22.30
N PRO A 646 -9.85 -21.29 -22.27
CA PRO A 646 -10.72 -20.35 -21.56
C PRO A 646 -10.73 -20.55 -20.02
N LEU A 647 -10.76 -19.45 -19.25
CA LEU A 647 -10.85 -19.41 -17.78
C LEU A 647 -12.12 -18.67 -17.29
N HIS A 648 -12.74 -19.16 -16.20
CA HIS A 648 -13.74 -18.41 -15.41
C HIS A 648 -13.06 -17.43 -14.42
N PHE A 649 -13.57 -17.22 -13.20
CA PHE A 649 -12.93 -16.32 -12.22
C PHE A 649 -11.65 -16.88 -11.54
N SER A 650 -11.10 -17.98 -12.03
CA SER A 650 -9.81 -18.55 -11.61
C SER A 650 -8.66 -17.58 -11.82
N ASN A 651 -7.67 -17.61 -10.92
CA ASN A 651 -6.58 -16.62 -10.90
C ASN A 651 -5.49 -16.90 -11.95
N GLU A 652 -5.14 -18.17 -12.17
CA GLU A 652 -3.97 -18.57 -12.96
C GLU A 652 -4.19 -19.83 -13.80
N SER A 653 -5.00 -20.79 -13.32
CA SER A 653 -5.27 -22.06 -14.02
C SER A 653 -6.66 -22.63 -13.72
N PRO A 654 -7.14 -23.63 -14.50
CA PRO A 654 -8.41 -24.32 -14.29
C PRO A 654 -8.49 -25.13 -13.00
N VAL A 655 -7.42 -25.84 -12.63
CA VAL A 655 -7.40 -26.75 -11.48
C VAL A 655 -6.08 -26.61 -10.73
N LEU A 656 -6.15 -26.43 -9.41
CA LEU A 656 -4.97 -26.45 -8.55
C LEU A 656 -4.88 -27.80 -7.82
N CYS A 657 -3.73 -28.46 -7.93
CA CYS A 657 -3.42 -29.70 -7.23
C CYS A 657 -2.31 -29.50 -6.19
N ILE A 658 -2.46 -30.14 -5.03
CA ILE A 658 -1.41 -30.24 -4.00
C ILE A 658 -1.31 -31.68 -3.50
N SER A 659 -0.14 -32.05 -2.98
CA SER A 659 0.08 -33.32 -2.32
C SER A 659 -0.03 -33.20 -0.79
N ARG A 660 -0.70 -34.17 -0.16
CA ARG A 660 -0.77 -34.31 1.30
C ARG A 660 0.62 -34.44 1.92
N MET A 661 1.53 -35.16 1.26
CA MET A 661 2.90 -35.36 1.72
C MET A 661 3.67 -34.04 1.77
N SER A 662 3.47 -33.17 0.77
CA SER A 662 4.05 -31.80 0.74
C SER A 662 3.51 -30.92 1.86
N VAL A 663 2.21 -30.99 2.15
CA VAL A 663 1.61 -30.28 3.28
C VAL A 663 2.17 -30.77 4.62
N ASN A 664 2.36 -32.09 4.77
CA ASN A 664 2.93 -32.69 5.97
C ASN A 664 4.40 -32.28 6.17
N ALA A 665 5.22 -32.30 5.11
CA ALA A 665 6.60 -31.83 5.15
C ALA A 665 6.69 -30.35 5.53
N LEU A 666 5.89 -29.50 4.90
CA LEU A 666 5.81 -28.08 5.25
C LEU A 666 5.40 -27.89 6.71
N ASN A 667 4.44 -28.66 7.21
CA ASN A 667 4.02 -28.58 8.61
C ASN A 667 5.10 -29.07 9.59
N ARG A 668 5.97 -30.01 9.19
CA ARG A 668 7.16 -30.38 9.98
C ARG A 668 8.12 -29.20 10.08
N ASP A 669 8.39 -28.51 8.98
CA ASP A 669 9.25 -27.32 8.96
C ASP A 669 8.66 -26.16 9.78
N ILE A 670 7.34 -25.93 9.68
CA ILE A 670 6.63 -24.92 10.48
C ILE A 670 6.76 -25.23 11.97
N LYS A 671 6.49 -26.47 12.38
CA LYS A 671 6.59 -26.89 13.79
C LYS A 671 8.01 -26.81 14.33
N ALA A 672 9.01 -27.18 13.53
CA ALA A 672 10.42 -27.08 13.90
C ALA A 672 10.85 -25.63 14.18
N ARG A 673 10.12 -24.65 13.63
CA ARG A 673 10.33 -23.21 13.83
C ARG A 673 9.39 -22.59 14.87
N GLY A 674 8.61 -23.40 15.60
CA GLY A 674 7.65 -22.95 16.62
C GLY A 674 6.33 -22.40 16.07
N GLY A 675 6.05 -22.56 14.78
CA GLY A 675 4.81 -22.12 14.16
C GLY A 675 3.64 -23.10 14.32
N ILE A 676 2.43 -22.62 14.01
CA ILE A 676 1.20 -23.43 14.06
C ILE A 676 0.99 -24.12 12.71
N ALA A 677 0.83 -25.45 12.72
CA ALA A 677 0.58 -26.23 11.52
C ALA A 677 -0.71 -25.79 10.79
N THR A 678 -0.69 -25.86 9.46
CA THR A 678 -1.76 -25.37 8.60
C THR A 678 -2.44 -26.53 7.85
N PRO A 679 -3.78 -26.52 7.74
CA PRO A 679 -4.49 -27.56 6.99
C PRO A 679 -4.32 -27.37 5.47
N ALA A 680 -4.50 -28.45 4.71
CA ALA A 680 -4.46 -28.43 3.23
C ALA A 680 -5.45 -27.44 2.61
N SER A 681 -6.60 -27.19 3.26
CA SER A 681 -7.61 -26.22 2.84
C SER A 681 -7.07 -24.78 2.75
N THR A 682 -5.99 -24.46 3.47
CA THR A 682 -5.29 -23.16 3.41
C THR A 682 -4.80 -22.85 2.00
N PHE A 683 -4.35 -23.87 1.27
CA PHE A 683 -3.83 -23.74 -0.09
C PHE A 683 -4.93 -23.60 -1.14
N ARG A 684 -6.18 -23.77 -0.74
CA ARG A 684 -7.37 -23.69 -1.60
C ARG A 684 -7.24 -24.49 -2.90
N ALA A 685 -6.66 -25.68 -2.81
CA ALA A 685 -6.55 -26.60 -3.92
C ALA A 685 -7.93 -27.17 -4.28
N ASN A 686 -8.09 -27.50 -5.56
CA ASN A 686 -9.27 -28.19 -6.06
C ASN A 686 -9.12 -29.71 -5.87
N ILE A 687 -7.90 -30.22 -6.06
CA ILE A 687 -7.57 -31.63 -5.89
C ILE A 687 -6.46 -31.73 -4.83
N VAL A 688 -6.69 -32.56 -3.82
CA VAL A 688 -5.63 -32.99 -2.90
C VAL A 688 -5.38 -34.47 -3.14
N VAL A 689 -4.14 -34.81 -3.44
CA VAL A 689 -3.72 -36.21 -3.62
C VAL A 689 -2.95 -36.68 -2.40
N ALA A 690 -3.09 -37.97 -2.08
CA ALA A 690 -2.38 -38.59 -0.97
C ALA A 690 -1.82 -39.95 -1.39
N GLN A 691 -0.79 -40.38 -0.68
CA GLN A 691 -0.19 -41.69 -0.86
C GLN A 691 -1.15 -42.78 -0.34
N HIS A 692 -1.16 -43.93 -1.00
CA HIS A 692 -2.01 -45.04 -0.58
C HIS A 692 -1.60 -45.54 0.82
N PRO A 693 -2.54 -45.85 1.73
CA PRO A 693 -2.22 -46.27 3.10
C PRO A 693 -1.35 -47.53 3.22
N SER A 694 -1.23 -48.33 2.16
CA SER A 694 -0.40 -49.54 2.13
C SER A 694 1.10 -49.26 1.98
N ILE A 695 1.50 -48.00 1.74
CA ILE A 695 2.91 -47.63 1.60
C ILE A 695 3.52 -47.34 2.98
N LEU A 696 4.76 -47.81 3.18
CA LEU A 696 5.46 -47.74 4.46
C LEU A 696 5.67 -46.29 4.93
N PRO A 697 5.34 -45.96 6.20
CA PRO A 697 5.65 -44.66 6.79
C PRO A 697 7.15 -44.32 6.63
N GLY A 698 7.45 -43.09 6.20
CA GLY A 698 8.83 -42.65 5.96
C GLY A 698 9.33 -42.80 4.52
N THR A 699 8.55 -43.45 3.63
CA THR A 699 8.82 -43.51 2.19
C THR A 699 8.05 -42.43 1.38
N GLU A 700 7.47 -41.46 2.08
CA GLU A 700 6.80 -40.32 1.45
C GLU A 700 7.80 -39.52 0.60
N MET A 701 7.35 -39.04 -0.56
CA MET A 701 8.11 -38.12 -1.41
C MET A 701 7.42 -36.75 -1.43
N PRO A 702 7.68 -35.87 -0.43
CA PRO A 702 7.20 -34.50 -0.46
C PRO A 702 7.68 -33.76 -1.71
N TYR A 703 6.83 -32.89 -2.23
CA TYR A 703 7.08 -32.03 -3.39
C TYR A 703 7.30 -32.78 -4.71
N VAL A 704 7.01 -34.08 -4.78
CA VAL A 704 7.10 -34.86 -6.03
C VAL A 704 6.20 -34.27 -7.13
N GLU A 705 5.14 -33.54 -6.76
CA GLU A 705 4.29 -32.84 -7.74
C GLU A 705 5.05 -31.82 -8.60
N ASP A 706 6.17 -31.28 -8.12
CA ASP A 706 7.00 -30.33 -8.87
C ASP A 706 7.62 -30.95 -10.15
N THR A 707 7.72 -32.28 -10.23
CA THR A 707 8.36 -33.01 -11.34
C THR A 707 7.37 -33.62 -12.33
N TRP A 708 6.06 -33.55 -12.04
CA TRP A 708 5.05 -34.15 -12.89
C TRP A 708 4.93 -33.38 -14.21
N ALA A 709 4.86 -34.13 -15.32
CA ALA A 709 4.47 -33.60 -16.63
C ALA A 709 2.97 -33.83 -16.89
N TYR A 710 2.44 -34.95 -16.42
CA TYR A 710 1.04 -35.34 -16.58
C TYR A 710 0.55 -36.06 -15.33
N LEU A 711 -0.75 -36.00 -15.08
CA LEU A 711 -1.46 -36.75 -14.04
C LEU A 711 -2.60 -37.51 -14.70
N SER A 712 -2.60 -38.85 -14.60
CA SER A 712 -3.64 -39.68 -15.24
C SER A 712 -4.43 -40.38 -14.16
N ILE A 713 -5.76 -40.34 -14.23
CA ILE A 713 -6.62 -40.98 -13.24
C ILE A 713 -7.10 -42.33 -13.80
N SER A 714 -6.82 -43.42 -13.11
CA SER A 714 -7.22 -44.79 -13.46
C SER A 714 -8.42 -45.25 -12.61
N LYS A 715 -9.28 -46.14 -13.16
CA LYS A 715 -10.43 -46.71 -12.43
C LYS A 715 -10.15 -48.15 -11.99
N LYS A 716 -10.51 -48.48 -10.75
CA LYS A 716 -10.57 -49.86 -10.23
C LYS A 716 -11.80 -50.66 -10.68
N GLU A 717 -12.90 -49.99 -11.06
CA GLU A 717 -14.17 -50.66 -11.38
C GLU A 717 -14.52 -50.63 -12.86
N LYS A 718 -14.89 -51.79 -13.41
CA LYS A 718 -15.56 -51.97 -14.71
C LYS A 718 -16.93 -51.30 -14.69
N ALA A 719 -16.98 -49.98 -14.74
CA ALA A 719 -18.22 -49.22 -14.84
C ALA A 719 -18.78 -49.24 -16.28
N ILE A 720 -20.10 -49.32 -16.38
CA ILE A 720 -20.93 -49.67 -17.55
C ILE A 720 -21.04 -48.54 -18.59
N GLU A 721 -20.36 -47.40 -18.44
CA GLU A 721 -20.45 -46.25 -19.35
C GLU A 721 -19.09 -45.84 -19.97
N PRO A 722 -19.09 -45.31 -21.21
CA PRO A 722 -17.88 -44.96 -21.95
C PRO A 722 -17.28 -43.65 -21.44
N ASN A 723 -16.54 -43.68 -20.34
CA ASN A 723 -15.67 -42.56 -19.97
C ASN A 723 -14.32 -43.04 -19.44
N LYS A 724 -13.31 -42.92 -20.31
CA LYS A 724 -11.88 -43.13 -20.03
C LYS A 724 -11.46 -42.13 -18.96
N GLY A 725 -10.75 -42.57 -17.92
CA GLY A 725 -10.25 -41.70 -16.85
C GLY A 725 -9.55 -40.43 -17.35
N GLY A 726 -9.60 -39.37 -16.55
CA GLY A 726 -9.11 -38.04 -16.91
C GLY A 726 -7.59 -37.99 -17.01
N LYS A 727 -7.06 -37.43 -18.10
CA LYS A 727 -5.63 -37.12 -18.22
C LYS A 727 -5.45 -35.61 -18.11
N PHE A 728 -4.67 -35.20 -17.13
CA PHE A 728 -4.32 -33.81 -16.86
C PHE A 728 -2.89 -33.52 -17.27
N GLU A 729 -2.68 -32.34 -17.84
CA GLU A 729 -1.37 -31.79 -18.17
C GLU A 729 -0.96 -30.83 -17.04
N VAL A 730 0.30 -30.92 -16.63
CA VAL A 730 0.86 -30.02 -15.62
C VAL A 730 1.37 -28.77 -16.30
N LEU A 731 0.72 -27.64 -16.02
CA LEU A 731 1.04 -26.34 -16.61
C LEU A 731 2.26 -25.68 -15.94
N GLY A 732 2.59 -26.10 -14.72
CA GLY A 732 3.73 -25.59 -13.96
C GLY A 732 3.42 -25.39 -12.48
N LYS A 733 4.43 -24.91 -11.74
CA LYS A 733 4.34 -24.67 -10.28
C LYS A 733 3.37 -23.52 -9.99
N CYS A 734 2.61 -23.64 -8.90
CA CYS A 734 1.66 -22.61 -8.48
C CYS A 734 2.34 -21.54 -7.62
N ARG A 735 2.30 -20.28 -8.08
CA ARG A 735 2.78 -19.14 -7.31
C ARG A 735 1.82 -18.88 -6.15
N ARG A 736 2.38 -18.73 -4.95
CA ARG A 736 1.62 -18.45 -3.73
C ARG A 736 1.75 -17.00 -3.30
N CYS A 737 0.71 -16.52 -2.64
CA CYS A 737 0.62 -15.16 -2.13
C CYS A 737 0.12 -15.17 -0.68
N HIS A 738 0.11 -13.99 -0.06
CA HIS A 738 -0.29 -13.79 1.33
C HIS A 738 -1.72 -14.27 1.67
N MET A 739 -2.56 -14.58 0.68
CA MET A 739 -3.87 -15.18 0.95
C MET A 739 -3.77 -16.47 1.79
N LEU A 740 -2.67 -17.23 1.67
CA LEU A 740 -2.43 -18.43 2.49
C LEU A 740 -2.35 -18.14 3.99
N CYS A 741 -2.06 -16.91 4.39
CA CYS A 741 -1.96 -16.52 5.79
C CYS A 741 -3.32 -16.30 6.46
N ILE A 742 -4.42 -16.42 5.73
CA ILE A 742 -5.77 -16.22 6.28
C ILE A 742 -6.31 -17.57 6.73
N ASP A 743 -6.59 -17.69 8.04
CA ASP A 743 -7.25 -18.87 8.58
C ASP A 743 -8.64 -19.01 7.97
N GLN A 744 -8.88 -20.11 7.26
CA GLN A 744 -10.13 -20.31 6.52
C GLN A 744 -11.35 -20.53 7.44
N ARG A 745 -11.15 -20.75 8.74
CA ARG A 745 -12.20 -20.91 9.76
C ARG A 745 -12.48 -19.61 10.50
N THR A 746 -11.45 -18.87 10.93
CA THR A 746 -11.60 -17.68 11.79
C THR A 746 -11.46 -16.36 11.04
N ALA A 747 -10.97 -16.36 9.80
CA ALA A 747 -10.58 -15.17 9.04
C ALA A 747 -9.42 -14.35 9.66
N GLU A 748 -8.77 -14.87 10.71
CA GLU A 748 -7.59 -14.24 11.30
C GLU A 748 -6.39 -14.35 10.36
N LYS A 749 -5.58 -13.29 10.33
CA LYS A 749 -4.30 -13.28 9.62
C LYS A 749 -3.21 -13.87 10.51
N ARG A 750 -2.41 -14.76 9.95
CA ARG A 750 -1.23 -15.38 10.58
C ARG A 750 0.01 -15.14 9.72
N GLN A 751 1.19 -15.55 10.18
CA GLN A 751 2.41 -15.48 9.37
C GLN A 751 2.64 -16.77 8.55
N GLU A 752 2.24 -17.91 9.11
CA GLU A 752 2.34 -19.22 8.46
C GLU A 752 1.13 -19.52 7.57
N PRO A 753 1.29 -20.29 6.48
CA PRO A 753 2.50 -21.04 6.08
C PRO A 753 3.46 -20.25 5.19
N PHE A 754 3.17 -18.97 4.92
CA PHE A 754 3.89 -18.20 3.91
C PHE A 754 5.34 -17.89 4.32
N VAL A 755 5.62 -17.63 5.61
CA VAL A 755 7.00 -17.44 6.11
C VAL A 755 7.87 -18.65 5.82
N THR A 756 7.39 -19.85 6.18
CA THR A 756 8.17 -21.08 5.95
C THR A 756 8.37 -21.33 4.46
N LEU A 757 7.32 -21.17 3.64
CA LEU A 757 7.43 -21.30 2.19
C LEU A 757 8.39 -20.28 1.56
N ALA A 758 8.41 -19.03 2.05
CA ALA A 758 9.34 -18.02 1.56
C ALA A 758 10.80 -18.38 1.84
N LYS A 759 11.06 -19.21 2.85
CA LYS A 759 12.41 -19.68 3.19
C LYS A 759 12.80 -20.96 2.47
N THR A 760 11.89 -21.92 2.37
CA THR A 760 12.21 -23.27 1.84
C THR A 760 11.85 -23.45 0.38
N ARG A 761 10.97 -22.59 -0.15
CA ARG A 761 10.28 -22.77 -1.44
C ARG A 761 10.22 -21.48 -2.27
N ARG A 762 11.20 -20.59 -2.08
CA ARG A 762 11.35 -19.36 -2.86
C ARG A 762 12.41 -19.50 -3.95
N SER A 763 12.05 -19.14 -5.17
CA SER A 763 12.97 -19.06 -6.32
C SER A 763 12.58 -17.87 -7.19
N GLU A 764 13.56 -17.10 -7.64
CA GLU A 764 13.37 -15.89 -8.48
C GLU A 764 12.34 -14.91 -7.88
N GLY A 765 12.41 -14.66 -6.57
CA GLY A 765 11.50 -13.76 -5.86
C GLY A 765 10.04 -14.23 -5.78
N LYS A 766 9.77 -15.48 -6.17
CA LYS A 766 8.43 -16.08 -6.16
C LYS A 766 8.41 -17.27 -5.20
N VAL A 767 7.33 -17.38 -4.44
CA VAL A 767 7.08 -18.47 -3.48
C VAL A 767 6.18 -19.50 -4.14
N TRP A 768 6.56 -20.78 -4.09
CA TRP A 768 5.92 -21.85 -4.88
C TRP A 768 5.39 -23.00 -4.01
N PHE A 769 4.16 -23.45 -4.27
CA PHE A 769 3.61 -24.65 -3.62
C PHE A 769 2.46 -25.27 -4.42
N GLY A 770 2.54 -26.57 -4.74
CA GLY A 770 1.56 -27.24 -5.59
C GLY A 770 1.71 -26.91 -7.08
N VAL A 771 0.85 -27.52 -7.90
CA VAL A 771 0.92 -27.43 -9.37
C VAL A 771 -0.43 -27.09 -9.99
N HIS A 772 -0.35 -26.37 -11.10
CA HIS A 772 -1.49 -26.03 -11.94
C HIS A 772 -1.74 -27.16 -12.94
N LEU A 773 -2.99 -27.61 -13.04
CA LEU A 773 -3.43 -28.67 -13.94
C LEU A 773 -4.45 -28.13 -14.95
N ALA A 774 -4.42 -28.68 -16.17
CA ALA A 774 -5.48 -28.54 -17.16
C ALA A 774 -5.85 -29.91 -17.74
N LEU A 775 -7.08 -30.04 -18.23
CA LEU A 775 -7.51 -31.24 -18.94
C LEU A 775 -6.78 -31.32 -20.29
N SER A 776 -6.21 -32.47 -20.63
CA SER A 776 -5.45 -32.64 -21.88
C SER A 776 -6.33 -32.38 -23.12
N GLY A 777 -5.78 -31.67 -24.12
CA GLY A 777 -6.53 -31.08 -25.24
C GLY A 777 -7.33 -32.04 -26.14
N LYS A 778 -7.24 -33.36 -25.92
CA LYS A 778 -8.06 -34.39 -26.58
C LYS A 778 -9.38 -34.70 -25.86
N GLN A 779 -9.59 -34.21 -24.64
CA GLN A 779 -10.77 -34.52 -23.81
C GLN A 779 -11.69 -33.29 -23.69
N SER A 780 -12.93 -33.40 -24.15
CA SER A 780 -13.94 -32.32 -24.03
C SER A 780 -14.57 -32.25 -22.64
N LYS A 781 -14.60 -33.38 -21.91
CA LYS A 781 -14.96 -33.49 -20.50
C LYS A 781 -14.46 -34.82 -19.94
N THR A 782 -14.28 -34.88 -18.63
CA THR A 782 -14.01 -36.13 -17.90
C THR A 782 -14.73 -36.11 -16.54
N TRP A 783 -14.69 -37.22 -15.82
CA TRP A 783 -15.28 -37.36 -14.49
C TRP A 783 -14.26 -37.91 -13.52
N VAL A 784 -14.19 -37.29 -12.34
CA VAL A 784 -13.27 -37.68 -11.27
C VAL A 784 -14.04 -37.89 -9.97
N LYS A 785 -13.56 -38.79 -9.13
CA LYS A 785 -14.17 -39.12 -7.84
C LYS A 785 -13.09 -39.17 -6.76
N VAL A 786 -13.47 -38.84 -5.52
CA VAL A 786 -12.60 -39.08 -4.36
C VAL A 786 -12.32 -40.58 -4.25
N GLY A 787 -11.04 -40.93 -4.05
CA GLY A 787 -10.56 -42.30 -4.01
C GLY A 787 -10.12 -42.88 -5.36
N ASP A 788 -10.29 -42.16 -6.48
CA ASP A 788 -9.72 -42.60 -7.76
C ASP A 788 -8.18 -42.64 -7.67
N GLU A 789 -7.58 -43.63 -8.35
CA GLU A 789 -6.13 -43.87 -8.37
C GLU A 789 -5.45 -43.03 -9.44
N ILE A 790 -4.18 -42.69 -9.20
CA ILE A 790 -3.39 -41.73 -9.98
C ILE A 790 -2.06 -42.35 -10.42
#